data_AF-A0A535A735-F1
#
_entry.id   AF-A0A535A735-F1
#
_cell.length_a   1.000
_cell.length_b   1.000
_cell.length_c   1.000
_cell.angle_alpha   90.00
_cell.angle_beta   90.00
_cell.angle_gamma   90.00
#
_symmetry.space_group_name_H-M   'P 1'
#
loop_
_entity.id
_entity.type
_entity.pdbx_description
1 polymer ?
#
loop_
_entity_poly.entity_id
_entity_poly.type
_entity_poly.pdbx_seq_one_letter_code
_entity_poly.pdbx_strand_id
1 'polypeptide(L)'
;MTDRDPFRLETSSGMRPATGLGERVLVGLAVVALVSGGAVGVSNVLRGDPATADASGSPSASPHPTPRSFPTPTPRPLRIVQLASGTLPRNVPQVSGFSGWIRTTRDVVIRADPDPTAQQLGILAAGQIGTAYEQQPEETGRPGWLELQDPLTGWVLGDDGITRYTSTDFLQSGWVNTVAAGPDGFVALGTSSTMTSHWLPPFPLASRDGAAWVKAGTEPFAGWDLSSVVWGPAGWLASAATYGDSGESQIWLWNSRDGVSWRLLGSMGSAANWPDSLTASQDGYLLVTESNGGLGGGERSIWYSTDGSSWQERATPPGWFPQQSWMRIVGSPGGFFAWGERGTLGYGAVGNQFAGFTADGQSWAPVTDGPQGQASQVLGVNGGFLALDSDSQTGTPRAWTGALRRGRLEWRRETGADAALAGGVVTSMAWDGQQAYAFGWDRSTEAPLVWTINGSGWTRAPLPASFGAIPTLAAAGPAGVVVVGHRPSLRGDNPRFWRRDSYGEWLPEAQPIIERVPDPATDHCPALPNDLPGFLVLDRAAAVVCFGTAPITVRGYSVSCGGCSDPFDETSQPAWLAGPGANQLFLKAIAGNDGGWDASVVLSPSVAGEPDWVNAWVEVTGHFDDPAAATCHHQPRVNELAYWSGQQSFIDGCRQAFVVTRVSVVSGP
;
A
#
# COMPACT_ATOMS: atom_id res chain seq x y z
N MET A 1 29.66 34.81 -44.40
CA MET A 1 30.71 33.86 -44.00
C MET A 1 30.14 33.05 -42.86
N THR A 2 29.68 31.80 -42.97
CA THR A 2 29.57 30.74 -44.00
C THR A 2 29.24 29.52 -43.12
N ASP A 3 28.31 28.59 -43.35
CA ASP A 3 27.34 28.30 -44.38
C ASP A 3 26.17 27.60 -43.68
N ARG A 4 24.94 27.92 -44.09
CA ARG A 4 23.78 27.05 -43.90
C ARG A 4 23.50 26.46 -45.27
N ASP A 5 23.71 25.16 -45.42
CA ASP A 5 23.19 24.41 -46.56
C ASP A 5 22.06 23.46 -46.11
N PRO A 6 20.90 23.46 -46.79
CA PRO A 6 19.75 22.65 -46.44
C PRO A 6 19.76 21.32 -47.20
N PHE A 7 19.61 20.19 -46.49
CA PHE A 7 19.30 18.95 -47.18
C PHE A 7 17.82 18.93 -47.61
N ARG A 8 17.63 19.02 -48.93
CA ARG A 8 16.42 18.63 -49.65
C ARG A 8 16.16 17.15 -49.43
N LEU A 9 14.96 16.79 -48.98
CA LEU A 9 14.41 15.46 -49.21
C LEU A 9 13.43 15.56 -50.38
N GLU A 10 13.82 14.91 -51.48
CA GLU A 10 13.00 14.72 -52.66
C GLU A 10 11.78 13.87 -52.33
N THR A 11 10.62 14.37 -52.75
CA THR A 11 9.36 13.64 -52.78
C THR A 11 9.37 12.69 -53.97
N SER A 12 9.52 11.38 -53.74
CA SER A 12 9.12 10.38 -54.73
C SER A 12 7.65 10.02 -54.52
N SER A 13 6.83 10.42 -55.49
CA SER A 13 5.42 10.08 -55.62
C SER A 13 5.21 8.63 -56.06
N GLY A 14 4.26 7.94 -55.42
CA GLY A 14 3.29 7.11 -56.14
C GLY A 14 3.33 5.60 -55.90
N MET A 15 2.53 5.13 -54.94
CA MET A 15 1.52 4.09 -55.18
C MET A 15 0.43 4.15 -54.09
N ARG A 16 -0.76 4.64 -54.47
CA ARG A 16 -2.07 4.23 -53.93
C ARG A 16 -2.67 3.21 -54.94
N PRO A 17 -3.69 2.36 -54.63
CA PRO A 17 -4.61 2.28 -53.48
C PRO A 17 -4.61 0.85 -52.83
N ALA A 18 -5.37 0.48 -51.78
CA ALA A 18 -6.77 0.77 -51.48
C ALA A 18 -7.11 0.86 -49.98
N THR A 19 -7.92 1.88 -49.69
CA THR A 19 -8.98 2.00 -48.69
C THR A 19 -9.28 0.80 -47.78
N GLY A 20 -9.26 1.07 -46.47
CA GLY A 20 -10.34 0.68 -45.56
C GLY A 20 -10.13 -0.55 -44.66
N LEU A 21 -9.45 -0.39 -43.53
CA LEU A 21 -9.48 -1.34 -42.40
C LEU A 21 -9.56 -0.67 -41.01
N GLY A 22 -9.78 0.66 -40.94
CA GLY A 22 -9.97 1.40 -39.68
C GLY A 22 -11.40 1.44 -39.14
N GLU A 23 -12.39 0.98 -39.92
CA GLU A 23 -13.82 0.98 -39.55
C GLU A 23 -14.38 -0.40 -39.16
N ARG A 24 -13.54 -1.44 -39.08
CA ARG A 24 -14.00 -2.81 -38.76
C ARG A 24 -13.64 -3.34 -37.36
N VAL A 25 -12.96 -2.55 -36.54
CA VAL A 25 -12.69 -2.93 -35.13
C VAL A 25 -13.72 -2.35 -34.16
N LEU A 26 -14.48 -1.32 -34.57
CA LEU A 26 -15.57 -0.74 -33.76
C LEU A 26 -16.93 -1.46 -33.91
N VAL A 27 -17.06 -2.45 -34.80
CA VAL A 27 -18.27 -3.29 -34.95
C VAL A 27 -18.07 -4.71 -34.37
N GLY A 28 -16.84 -5.09 -34.03
CA GLY A 28 -16.55 -6.37 -33.35
C GLY A 28 -16.89 -6.39 -31.85
N LEU A 29 -16.90 -5.23 -31.19
CA LEU A 29 -17.18 -5.10 -29.75
C LEU A 29 -18.68 -4.93 -29.42
N ALA A 30 -19.53 -4.59 -30.39
CA ALA A 30 -20.97 -4.50 -30.20
C ALA A 30 -21.70 -5.86 -30.37
N VAL A 31 -21.09 -6.84 -31.06
CA VAL A 31 -21.71 -8.17 -31.29
C VAL A 31 -21.38 -9.15 -30.16
N VAL A 32 -20.24 -9.02 -29.48
CA VAL A 32 -19.92 -9.89 -28.32
C VAL A 32 -20.72 -9.50 -27.08
N ALA A 33 -21.04 -8.21 -26.89
CA ALA A 33 -21.90 -7.73 -25.80
C ALA A 33 -23.38 -8.14 -25.95
N LEU A 34 -23.84 -8.49 -27.15
CA LEU A 34 -25.20 -9.01 -27.40
C LEU A 34 -25.30 -10.55 -27.32
N VAL A 35 -24.17 -11.27 -27.37
CA VAL A 35 -24.15 -12.75 -27.27
C VAL A 35 -24.02 -13.23 -25.82
N SER A 36 -23.45 -12.45 -24.91
CA SER A 36 -23.43 -12.76 -23.46
C SER A 36 -24.76 -12.48 -22.73
N GLY A 37 -25.75 -11.85 -23.39
CA GLY A 37 -27.10 -11.66 -22.87
C GLY A 37 -28.11 -12.77 -23.21
N GLY A 38 -27.70 -13.78 -23.98
CA GLY A 38 -28.59 -14.82 -24.55
C GLY A 38 -28.39 -16.24 -23.99
N ALA A 39 -27.81 -16.40 -22.80
CA ALA A 39 -27.57 -17.71 -22.18
C ALA A 39 -28.32 -17.91 -20.85
N VAL A 40 -29.52 -17.34 -20.74
CA VAL A 40 -30.56 -17.84 -19.82
C VAL A 40 -31.79 -18.13 -20.69
N GLY A 41 -31.77 -19.30 -21.33
CA GLY A 41 -32.84 -19.73 -22.23
C GLY A 41 -32.53 -21.05 -22.93
N VAL A 42 -33.04 -22.13 -22.34
CA VAL A 42 -33.42 -23.39 -23.02
C VAL A 42 -32.30 -24.38 -23.35
N SER A 43 -32.09 -25.28 -22.39
CA SER A 43 -31.91 -26.71 -22.62
C SER A 43 -33.04 -27.28 -23.50
N ASN A 44 -32.68 -28.17 -24.44
CA ASN A 44 -33.47 -28.86 -25.48
C ASN A 44 -33.54 -28.05 -26.79
N VAL A 45 -33.04 -28.54 -27.92
CA VAL A 45 -33.65 -29.65 -28.68
C VAL A 45 -32.67 -30.22 -29.72
N LEU A 46 -32.60 -31.56 -29.79
CA LEU A 46 -32.14 -32.31 -30.96
C LEU A 46 -33.25 -32.35 -32.03
N ARG A 47 -32.81 -32.15 -33.28
CA ARG A 47 -33.52 -32.15 -34.58
C ARG A 47 -34.75 -33.07 -34.72
N GLY A 48 -35.75 -32.56 -35.46
CA GLY A 48 -36.76 -33.33 -36.20
C GLY A 48 -37.82 -32.45 -36.89
N ASP A 49 -37.59 -32.10 -38.16
CA ASP A 49 -38.57 -31.57 -39.14
C ASP A 49 -39.70 -32.60 -39.45
N PRO A 50 -40.73 -32.29 -40.27
CA PRO A 50 -41.59 -31.09 -40.34
C PRO A 50 -43.09 -31.50 -40.40
N ALA A 51 -44.03 -30.57 -40.19
CA ALA A 51 -45.29 -30.43 -40.95
C ALA A 51 -46.43 -29.76 -40.15
N THR A 52 -47.03 -28.78 -40.84
CA THR A 52 -48.45 -28.38 -40.81
C THR A 52 -49.04 -27.66 -39.58
N ALA A 53 -49.56 -26.47 -39.92
CA ALA A 53 -50.91 -25.97 -39.64
C ALA A 53 -51.10 -24.98 -38.47
N ASP A 54 -51.43 -23.77 -38.92
CA ASP A 54 -52.53 -22.90 -38.52
C ASP A 54 -52.71 -22.41 -37.08
N ALA A 55 -52.97 -21.10 -37.05
CA ALA A 55 -53.25 -20.27 -35.92
C ALA A 55 -54.57 -20.60 -35.23
N SER A 56 -54.60 -20.52 -33.89
CA SER A 56 -55.51 -19.66 -33.12
C SER A 56 -55.43 -20.02 -31.63
N GLY A 57 -55.22 -19.00 -30.79
CA GLY A 57 -55.23 -19.18 -29.35
C GLY A 57 -54.77 -17.92 -28.65
N SER A 58 -55.71 -17.00 -28.36
CA SER A 58 -55.47 -15.87 -27.48
C SER A 58 -55.05 -16.37 -26.09
N PRO A 59 -53.92 -15.93 -25.51
CA PRO A 59 -53.58 -16.32 -24.16
C PRO A 59 -54.34 -15.48 -23.13
N SER A 60 -54.97 -16.21 -22.21
CA SER A 60 -55.59 -15.72 -20.99
C SER A 60 -54.55 -15.04 -20.08
N ALA A 61 -54.95 -13.95 -19.43
CA ALA A 61 -54.13 -13.19 -18.49
C ALA A 61 -53.70 -14.05 -17.29
N SER A 62 -52.39 -14.18 -17.07
CA SER A 62 -51.83 -14.75 -15.84
C SER A 62 -51.66 -13.65 -14.78
N PRO A 63 -51.93 -13.92 -13.48
CA PRO A 63 -51.81 -12.93 -12.42
C PRO A 63 -50.35 -12.59 -12.15
N HIS A 64 -50.03 -11.29 -12.09
CA HIS A 64 -48.72 -10.80 -11.66
C HIS A 64 -48.45 -11.19 -10.20
N PRO A 65 -47.26 -11.74 -9.87
CA PRO A 65 -46.87 -11.94 -8.49
C PRO A 65 -46.58 -10.59 -7.84
N THR A 66 -47.24 -10.35 -6.70
CA THR A 66 -47.02 -9.16 -5.87
C THR A 66 -45.56 -9.15 -5.37
N PRO A 67 -44.84 -8.01 -5.41
CA PRO A 67 -43.48 -7.94 -4.89
C PRO A 67 -43.49 -8.28 -3.39
N ARG A 68 -42.76 -9.32 -2.99
CA ARG A 68 -42.51 -9.58 -1.57
C ARG A 68 -41.61 -8.47 -1.04
N SER A 69 -42.10 -7.70 -0.08
CA SER A 69 -41.28 -6.74 0.68
C SER A 69 -40.22 -7.53 1.45
N PHE A 70 -38.95 -7.38 1.06
CA PHE A 70 -37.85 -7.79 1.91
C PHE A 70 -37.94 -6.96 3.21
N PRO A 71 -37.89 -7.59 4.40
CA PRO A 71 -37.88 -6.84 5.65
C PRO A 71 -36.65 -5.92 5.64
N THR A 72 -36.89 -4.63 5.82
CA THR A 72 -35.82 -3.65 6.02
C THR A 72 -34.97 -4.13 7.20
N PRO A 73 -33.65 -4.32 7.05
CA PRO A 73 -32.79 -4.71 8.16
C PRO A 73 -33.00 -3.71 9.30
N THR A 74 -33.36 -4.22 10.48
CA THR A 74 -33.56 -3.38 11.65
C THR A 74 -32.21 -2.79 12.04
N PRO A 75 -32.09 -1.46 12.23
CA PRO A 75 -30.83 -0.84 12.65
C PRO A 75 -30.34 -1.50 13.93
N ARG A 76 -29.10 -1.99 13.95
CA ARG A 76 -28.46 -2.46 15.18
C ARG A 76 -28.42 -1.29 16.18
N PRO A 77 -28.70 -1.53 17.48
CA PRO A 77 -28.56 -0.47 18.49
C PRO A 77 -27.11 0.01 18.57
N LEU A 78 -26.93 1.33 18.58
CA LEU A 78 -25.63 1.98 18.79
C LEU A 78 -25.08 1.63 20.18
N ARG A 79 -23.78 1.36 20.26
CA ARG A 79 -23.09 0.93 21.49
C ARG A 79 -22.43 2.10 22.21
N ILE A 80 -22.29 1.95 23.54
CA ILE A 80 -21.44 2.80 24.38
C ILE A 80 -20.43 1.87 25.05
N VAL A 81 -19.15 2.23 24.99
CA VAL A 81 -18.04 1.48 25.56
C VAL A 81 -17.28 2.38 26.52
N GLN A 82 -17.13 1.91 27.74
CA GLN A 82 -16.14 2.41 28.68
C GLN A 82 -14.91 1.53 28.53
N LEU A 83 -13.72 2.15 28.40
CA LEU A 83 -12.51 1.36 28.22
C LEU A 83 -12.34 0.41 29.40
N ALA A 84 -12.22 -0.87 29.08
CA ALA A 84 -12.02 -1.89 30.09
C ALA A 84 -10.60 -1.75 30.63
N SER A 85 -10.49 -1.53 31.95
CA SER A 85 -9.22 -1.64 32.65
C SER A 85 -8.74 -3.08 32.52
N GLY A 86 -7.57 -3.27 31.94
CA GLY A 86 -6.99 -4.59 31.73
C GLY A 86 -5.47 -4.48 31.73
N THR A 87 -4.82 -5.57 32.11
CA THR A 87 -3.44 -5.78 31.72
C THR A 87 -3.42 -6.01 30.22
N LEU A 88 -2.47 -5.40 29.52
CA LEU A 88 -2.20 -5.77 28.14
C LEU A 88 -2.04 -7.30 28.08
N PRO A 89 -2.63 -7.98 27.08
CA PRO A 89 -2.32 -9.38 26.85
C PRO A 89 -0.80 -9.52 26.80
N ARG A 90 -0.25 -10.63 27.28
CA ARG A 90 1.17 -10.86 26.99
C ARG A 90 1.25 -10.96 25.49
N ASN A 91 1.99 -10.05 24.89
CA ASN A 91 2.43 -10.25 23.53
C ASN A 91 3.38 -11.44 23.61
N VAL A 92 2.87 -12.63 23.30
CA VAL A 92 3.72 -13.80 23.12
C VAL A 92 4.51 -13.44 21.87
N PRO A 93 5.83 -13.20 21.98
CA PRO A 93 6.62 -12.99 20.79
C PRO A 93 6.29 -14.16 19.88
N GLN A 94 5.80 -13.89 18.68
CA GLN A 94 5.75 -14.96 17.70
C GLN A 94 7.19 -15.41 17.55
N VAL A 95 7.52 -16.53 18.17
CA VAL A 95 8.77 -17.22 17.87
C VAL A 95 8.55 -17.66 16.45
N SER A 96 9.17 -16.94 15.52
CA SER A 96 9.08 -17.28 14.10
C SER A 96 9.67 -18.68 13.96
N GLY A 97 8.80 -19.68 13.87
CA GLY A 97 9.18 -20.97 13.32
C GLY A 97 9.76 -20.74 11.93
N PHE A 98 10.65 -21.61 11.50
CA PHE A 98 11.07 -21.61 10.10
C PHE A 98 9.84 -21.71 9.19
N SER A 99 9.76 -20.91 8.13
CA SER A 99 8.81 -21.09 7.03
C SER A 99 9.53 -20.72 5.76
N GLY A 100 9.63 -21.66 4.82
CA GLY A 100 10.36 -21.42 3.59
C GLY A 100 10.77 -22.69 2.86
N TRP A 101 11.82 -22.57 2.05
CA TRP A 101 12.31 -23.68 1.23
C TRP A 101 13.29 -24.54 2.00
N ILE A 102 13.23 -25.84 1.77
CA ILE A 102 14.21 -26.80 2.25
C ILE A 102 14.80 -27.59 1.09
N ARG A 103 16.04 -28.02 1.24
CA ARG A 103 16.66 -29.05 0.41
C ARG A 103 17.22 -30.15 1.29
N THR A 104 16.94 -31.39 0.95
CA THR A 104 17.56 -32.52 1.63
C THR A 104 18.95 -32.82 1.07
N THR A 105 19.89 -33.21 1.92
CA THR A 105 21.23 -33.66 1.53
C THR A 105 21.32 -35.18 1.43
N ARG A 106 20.29 -35.88 1.92
CA ARG A 106 20.11 -37.34 1.90
C ARG A 106 18.62 -37.67 1.80
N ASP A 107 18.28 -38.94 1.60
CA ASP A 107 16.90 -39.38 1.66
C ASP A 107 16.33 -39.16 3.07
N VAL A 108 15.21 -38.44 3.16
CA VAL A 108 14.51 -38.13 4.42
C VAL A 108 13.11 -38.73 4.38
N VAL A 109 12.73 -39.42 5.46
CA VAL A 109 11.42 -40.07 5.55
C VAL A 109 10.33 -39.04 5.82
N ILE A 110 9.29 -39.03 4.98
CA ILE A 110 8.06 -38.25 5.19
C ILE A 110 7.10 -39.08 6.04
N ARG A 111 6.57 -38.48 7.11
CA ARG A 111 5.70 -39.16 8.08
C ARG A 111 4.32 -38.52 8.18
N ALA A 112 3.34 -39.32 8.62
CA ALA A 112 1.97 -38.85 8.81
C ALA A 112 1.85 -37.84 9.95
N ASP A 113 2.70 -37.98 10.97
CA ASP A 113 2.72 -37.16 12.18
C ASP A 113 4.19 -36.85 12.58
N PRO A 114 4.45 -35.81 13.39
CA PRO A 114 5.79 -35.44 13.87
C PRO A 114 6.30 -36.40 14.98
N ASP A 115 6.31 -37.70 14.70
CA ASP A 115 6.77 -38.75 15.59
C ASP A 115 7.70 -39.71 14.82
N PRO A 116 8.89 -40.07 15.35
CA PRO A 116 9.79 -41.03 14.70
C PRO A 116 9.17 -42.41 14.43
N THR A 117 8.06 -42.74 15.11
CA THR A 117 7.33 -44.00 14.97
C THR A 117 6.07 -43.89 14.10
N ALA A 118 5.69 -42.68 13.67
CA ALA A 118 4.53 -42.46 12.82
C ALA A 118 4.68 -43.16 11.46
N GLN A 119 3.53 -43.47 10.85
CA GLN A 119 3.45 -44.09 9.54
C GLN A 119 4.29 -43.31 8.53
N GLN A 120 5.16 -44.03 7.81
CA GLN A 120 5.89 -43.48 6.69
C GLN A 120 4.92 -43.28 5.52
N LEU A 121 4.81 -42.04 5.05
CA LEU A 121 4.05 -41.66 3.87
C LEU A 121 4.90 -41.73 2.60
N GLY A 122 6.20 -41.48 2.72
CA GLY A 122 7.10 -41.43 1.57
C GLY A 122 8.54 -41.10 1.94
N ILE A 123 9.31 -40.70 0.92
CA ILE A 123 10.70 -40.25 1.05
C ILE A 123 10.84 -38.95 0.25
N LEU A 124 11.44 -37.94 0.86
CA LEU A 124 11.97 -36.76 0.21
C LEU A 124 13.43 -37.08 -0.18
N ALA A 125 13.65 -37.34 -1.47
CA ALA A 125 14.93 -37.88 -1.96
C ALA A 125 16.06 -36.86 -1.81
N ALA A 126 17.31 -37.32 -1.69
CA ALA A 126 18.48 -36.44 -1.63
C ALA A 126 18.50 -35.42 -2.78
N GLY A 127 18.70 -34.14 -2.45
CA GLY A 127 18.71 -33.02 -3.40
C GLY A 127 17.33 -32.44 -3.72
N GLN A 128 16.25 -33.10 -3.30
CA GLN A 128 14.88 -32.64 -3.56
C GLN A 128 14.57 -31.39 -2.75
N ILE A 129 13.84 -30.47 -3.39
CA ILE A 129 13.36 -29.23 -2.79
C ILE A 129 11.93 -29.44 -2.28
N GLY A 130 11.64 -28.90 -1.10
CA GLY A 130 10.30 -28.84 -0.50
C GLY A 130 10.02 -27.45 0.06
N THR A 131 8.75 -27.11 0.23
CA THR A 131 8.32 -26.05 1.15
C THR A 131 8.04 -26.69 2.50
N ALA A 132 8.50 -26.06 3.57
CA ALA A 132 8.22 -26.56 4.90
C ALA A 132 8.08 -25.42 5.90
N TYR A 133 7.35 -25.68 6.98
CA TYR A 133 7.31 -24.79 8.12
C TYR A 133 7.46 -25.56 9.44
N GLU A 134 8.06 -24.90 10.42
CA GLU A 134 8.19 -25.37 11.78
C GLU A 134 6.99 -24.87 12.57
N GLN A 135 6.09 -25.78 12.95
CA GLN A 135 4.94 -25.43 13.77
C GLN A 135 5.39 -24.90 15.14
N GLN A 136 4.68 -23.91 15.64
CA GLN A 136 4.94 -23.39 16.98
C GLN A 136 4.66 -24.48 18.04
N PRO A 137 5.45 -24.52 19.14
CA PRO A 137 5.33 -25.57 20.16
C PRO A 137 3.94 -25.68 20.80
N GLU A 138 3.13 -24.62 20.74
CA GLU A 138 1.84 -24.51 21.43
C GLU A 138 0.67 -25.11 20.63
N GLU A 139 0.78 -25.27 19.30
CA GLU A 139 -0.33 -25.68 18.44
C GLU A 139 -0.40 -27.20 18.15
N THR A 140 0.70 -27.93 18.35
CA THR A 140 0.90 -29.40 18.29
C THR A 140 2.36 -29.76 17.94
N GLY A 141 3.19 -28.78 17.60
CA GLY A 141 4.57 -28.95 17.15
C GLY A 141 5.49 -29.59 18.20
N ARG A 142 6.04 -30.77 17.88
CA ARG A 142 7.24 -31.25 18.58
C ARG A 142 8.46 -30.50 18.03
N PRO A 143 9.29 -29.87 18.88
CA PRO A 143 10.48 -29.15 18.43
C PRO A 143 11.36 -30.03 17.53
N GLY A 144 11.83 -29.46 16.42
CA GLY A 144 12.70 -30.14 15.47
C GLY A 144 11.99 -30.92 14.36
N TRP A 145 10.66 -30.84 14.23
CA TRP A 145 9.92 -31.35 13.06
C TRP A 145 9.47 -30.22 12.14
N LEU A 146 9.47 -30.48 10.84
CA LEU A 146 8.99 -29.57 9.80
C LEU A 146 7.79 -30.21 9.09
N GLU A 147 6.71 -29.46 8.95
CA GLU A 147 5.54 -29.84 8.14
C GLU A 147 5.77 -29.43 6.69
N LEU A 148 5.60 -30.35 5.76
CA LEU A 148 5.70 -30.12 4.32
C LEU A 148 4.39 -29.52 3.78
N GLN A 149 4.51 -28.59 2.83
CA GLN A 149 3.38 -28.04 2.08
C GLN A 149 3.35 -28.58 0.65
N ASP A 150 2.18 -28.42 0.00
CA ASP A 150 1.89 -28.90 -1.35
C ASP A 150 3.07 -28.68 -2.33
N PRO A 151 3.39 -29.68 -3.18
CA PRO A 151 2.61 -30.89 -3.45
C PRO A 151 2.88 -32.07 -2.50
N LEU A 152 3.73 -31.88 -1.49
CA LEU A 152 4.08 -32.93 -0.53
C LEU A 152 3.42 -32.63 0.82
N THR A 153 2.70 -33.60 1.37
CA THR A 153 2.07 -33.46 2.70
C THR A 153 2.68 -34.45 3.68
N GLY A 154 2.84 -34.02 4.93
CA GLY A 154 3.41 -34.81 6.02
C GLY A 154 4.57 -34.11 6.71
N TRP A 155 5.34 -34.88 7.48
CA TRP A 155 6.33 -34.35 8.43
C TRP A 155 7.71 -34.94 8.19
N VAL A 156 8.74 -34.09 8.31
CA VAL A 156 10.15 -34.50 8.26
C VAL A 156 10.89 -34.02 9.50
N LEU A 157 11.93 -34.75 9.90
CA LEU A 157 12.79 -34.34 11.00
C LEU A 157 13.78 -33.27 10.50
N GLY A 158 13.75 -32.09 11.10
CA GLY A 158 14.61 -30.94 10.80
C GLY A 158 16.05 -31.10 11.32
N ASP A 159 16.73 -32.15 10.87
CA ASP A 159 18.12 -32.49 11.25
C ASP A 159 19.16 -31.98 10.23
N ASP A 160 20.42 -32.42 10.37
CA ASP A 160 21.54 -32.10 9.48
C ASP A 160 21.37 -32.60 8.03
N GLY A 161 20.38 -33.46 7.79
CA GLY A 161 19.93 -33.90 6.48
C GLY A 161 19.14 -32.85 5.71
N ILE A 162 18.81 -31.70 6.32
CA ILE A 162 17.98 -30.64 5.75
C ILE A 162 18.71 -29.30 5.76
N THR A 163 18.99 -28.77 4.56
CA THR A 163 19.36 -27.37 4.37
C THR A 163 18.09 -26.52 4.36
N ARG A 164 18.01 -25.54 5.27
CA ARG A 164 16.94 -24.54 5.32
C ARG A 164 17.36 -23.30 4.55
N TYR A 165 16.54 -22.84 3.62
CA TYR A 165 16.71 -21.55 2.96
C TYR A 165 15.84 -20.54 3.71
N THR A 166 16.42 -19.89 4.70
CA THR A 166 15.81 -18.74 5.37
C THR A 166 15.99 -17.52 4.48
N SER A 167 15.00 -16.64 4.43
CA SER A 167 15.18 -15.29 3.87
C SER A 167 16.48 -14.69 4.39
N THR A 168 17.31 -14.12 3.53
CA THR A 168 18.50 -13.42 4.03
C THR A 168 18.02 -12.29 4.92
N ASP A 169 18.39 -12.36 6.18
CA ASP A 169 18.14 -11.27 7.11
C ASP A 169 19.06 -10.12 6.71
N PHE A 170 18.46 -9.00 6.31
CA PHE A 170 19.19 -7.79 6.01
C PHE A 170 18.57 -6.59 6.69
N LEU A 171 19.41 -5.61 6.98
CA LEU A 171 18.97 -4.36 7.59
C LEU A 171 18.18 -3.55 6.55
N GLN A 172 16.92 -3.24 6.86
CA GLN A 172 16.05 -2.36 6.08
C GLN A 172 15.92 -1.00 6.78
N SER A 173 15.75 0.06 5.99
CA SER A 173 15.42 1.38 6.52
C SER A 173 14.16 1.34 7.39
N GLY A 174 14.18 2.03 8.53
CA GLY A 174 12.96 2.37 9.26
C GLY A 174 12.07 3.34 8.47
N TRP A 175 10.87 3.62 8.98
CA TRP A 175 9.92 4.55 8.37
C TRP A 175 9.17 5.38 9.42
N VAL A 176 8.47 6.42 8.98
CA VAL A 176 7.58 7.23 9.81
C VAL A 176 6.17 7.09 9.24
N ASN A 177 5.21 6.68 10.07
CA ASN A 177 3.82 6.46 9.67
C ASN A 177 3.00 7.75 9.78
N THR A 178 3.21 8.51 10.86
CA THR A 178 2.43 9.72 11.15
C THR A 178 3.26 10.69 11.97
N VAL A 179 2.91 11.97 11.88
CA VAL A 179 3.42 13.04 12.72
C VAL A 179 2.25 13.95 13.07
N ALA A 180 2.14 14.29 14.35
CA ALA A 180 1.11 15.16 14.90
C ALA A 180 1.75 16.25 15.76
N ALA A 181 1.09 17.41 15.82
CA ALA A 181 1.52 18.53 16.63
C ALA A 181 0.55 18.75 17.80
N GLY A 182 1.12 19.10 18.95
CA GLY A 182 0.43 19.59 20.13
C GLY A 182 0.94 21.00 20.49
N PRO A 183 0.46 21.57 21.60
CA PRO A 183 0.86 22.90 22.04
C PRO A 183 2.35 22.96 22.42
N ASP A 184 2.89 21.88 22.97
CA ASP A 184 4.23 21.84 23.56
C ASP A 184 5.26 21.06 22.73
N GLY A 185 4.88 20.60 21.52
CA GLY A 185 5.77 19.83 20.66
C GLY A 185 5.06 18.94 19.65
N PHE A 186 5.76 17.88 19.24
CA PHE A 186 5.38 16.94 18.21
C PHE A 186 5.49 15.51 18.72
N VAL A 187 4.61 14.65 18.24
CA VAL A 187 4.74 13.20 18.36
C VAL A 187 4.63 12.59 16.98
N ALA A 188 5.54 11.68 16.66
CA ALA A 188 5.49 10.85 15.47
C ALA A 188 5.41 9.38 15.86
N LEU A 189 4.89 8.53 14.98
CA LEU A 189 5.04 7.08 15.07
C LEU A 189 5.98 6.62 13.98
N GLY A 190 7.01 5.85 14.35
CA GLY A 190 7.95 5.32 13.38
C GLY A 190 8.59 4.02 13.85
N THR A 191 9.29 3.36 12.94
CA THR A 191 10.05 2.14 13.22
C THR A 191 11.54 2.44 13.14
N SER A 192 12.31 1.70 13.93
CA SER A 192 13.77 1.71 13.78
C SER A 192 14.12 0.88 12.55
N SER A 193 15.27 1.19 11.96
CA SER A 193 15.90 0.27 11.02
C SER A 193 16.09 -1.10 11.68
N THR A 194 15.68 -2.15 10.98
CA THR A 194 15.57 -3.50 11.55
C THR A 194 15.93 -4.56 10.50
N MET A 195 16.26 -5.76 10.98
CA MET A 195 16.41 -6.92 10.11
C MET A 195 15.04 -7.29 9.53
N THR A 196 14.98 -7.74 8.29
CA THR A 196 13.74 -8.14 7.60
C THR A 196 12.97 -9.27 8.28
N SER A 197 13.64 -10.18 8.98
CA SER A 197 12.98 -11.20 9.82
C SER A 197 12.31 -10.66 11.07
N HIS A 198 12.66 -9.44 11.48
CA HIS A 198 12.21 -8.84 12.73
C HIS A 198 11.19 -7.75 12.41
N TRP A 199 9.91 -8.07 12.57
CA TRP A 199 8.90 -7.04 12.62
C TRP A 199 9.07 -6.23 13.91
N LEU A 200 9.39 -4.94 13.77
CA LEU A 200 9.37 -4.01 14.89
C LEU A 200 8.09 -3.17 14.81
N PRO A 201 7.26 -3.20 15.86
CA PRO A 201 6.10 -2.33 15.92
C PRO A 201 6.54 -0.86 15.90
N PRO A 202 5.73 0.03 15.31
CA PRO A 202 5.95 1.46 15.44
C PRO A 202 5.99 1.86 16.92
N PHE A 203 6.88 2.79 17.26
CA PHE A 203 6.96 3.38 18.59
C PHE A 203 6.86 4.92 18.52
N PRO A 204 6.39 5.57 19.59
CA PRO A 204 6.31 7.02 19.60
C PRO A 204 7.68 7.68 19.67
N LEU A 205 7.86 8.69 18.84
CA LEU A 205 8.96 9.63 18.83
C LEU A 205 8.42 10.97 19.29
N ALA A 206 9.05 11.60 20.27
CA ALA A 206 8.61 12.90 20.77
C ALA A 206 9.69 13.96 20.54
N SER A 207 9.26 15.18 20.23
CA SER A 207 10.14 16.34 20.14
C SER A 207 9.42 17.58 20.64
N ARG A 208 10.15 18.52 21.26
CA ARG A 208 9.57 19.81 21.68
C ARG A 208 9.56 20.85 20.58
N ASP A 209 10.48 20.74 19.62
CA ASP A 209 10.77 21.78 18.63
C ASP A 209 11.09 21.22 17.24
N GLY A 210 11.05 19.89 17.07
CA GLY A 210 11.44 19.18 15.85
C GLY A 210 12.95 19.05 15.64
N ALA A 211 13.80 19.59 16.52
CA ALA A 211 15.25 19.63 16.34
C ALA A 211 15.93 18.37 16.89
N ALA A 212 15.44 17.90 18.03
CA ALA A 212 15.89 16.70 18.71
C ALA A 212 14.67 15.83 19.03
N TRP A 213 14.77 14.56 18.70
CA TRP A 213 13.72 13.57 18.93
C TRP A 213 14.19 12.55 19.95
N VAL A 214 13.26 12.09 20.78
CA VAL A 214 13.50 11.01 21.73
C VAL A 214 12.54 9.89 21.47
N LYS A 215 13.01 8.64 21.59
CA LYS A 215 12.11 7.48 21.62
C LYS A 215 11.38 7.50 22.95
N ALA A 216 10.05 7.52 22.92
CA ALA A 216 9.26 7.26 24.11
C ALA A 216 9.58 5.84 24.61
N GLY A 217 9.50 5.60 25.92
CA GLY A 217 9.67 4.26 26.46
C GLY A 217 8.74 3.29 25.75
N THR A 218 9.27 2.18 25.22
CA THR A 218 8.50 1.19 24.45
C THR A 218 7.77 0.19 25.33
N GLU A 219 8.13 0.09 26.62
CA GLU A 219 7.49 -0.81 27.59
C GLU A 219 5.97 -0.69 27.66
N PRO A 220 5.35 0.52 27.65
CA PRO A 220 3.89 0.66 27.64
C PRO A 220 3.22 0.08 26.38
N PHE A 221 3.99 -0.13 25.31
CA PHE A 221 3.52 -0.55 23.99
C PHE A 221 3.99 -1.95 23.60
N ALA A 222 4.73 -2.66 24.46
CA ALA A 222 5.07 -4.09 24.44
C ALA A 222 4.84 -4.88 23.12
N GLY A 223 5.34 -4.42 21.98
CA GLY A 223 5.21 -5.14 20.71
C GLY A 223 3.92 -4.88 19.89
N TRP A 224 3.14 -3.84 20.20
CA TRP A 224 1.83 -3.58 19.58
C TRP A 224 1.92 -2.65 18.37
N ASP A 225 1.09 -2.91 17.35
CA ASP A 225 1.05 -2.09 16.13
C ASP A 225 0.32 -0.77 16.38
N LEU A 226 1.06 0.26 16.78
CA LEU A 226 0.52 1.61 16.93
C LEU A 226 0.15 2.16 15.55
N SER A 227 -1.14 2.38 15.34
CA SER A 227 -1.67 2.83 14.06
C SER A 227 -1.74 4.36 13.95
N SER A 228 -1.98 5.05 15.07
CA SER A 228 -2.25 6.49 15.03
C SER A 228 -1.94 7.20 16.35
N VAL A 229 -1.61 8.48 16.25
CA VAL A 229 -1.40 9.40 17.38
C VAL A 229 -1.96 10.78 17.05
N VAL A 230 -2.67 11.38 17.99
CA VAL A 230 -3.27 12.72 17.82
C VAL A 230 -3.20 13.52 19.12
N TRP A 231 -3.24 14.84 19.00
CA TRP A 231 -3.43 15.76 20.14
C TRP A 231 -4.88 16.27 20.17
N GLY A 232 -5.53 16.18 21.33
CA GLY A 232 -6.90 16.68 21.52
C GLY A 232 -7.17 17.15 22.95
N PRO A 233 -8.45 17.22 23.37
CA PRO A 233 -8.85 17.81 24.65
C PRO A 233 -8.30 17.09 25.90
N ALA A 234 -8.02 15.79 25.78
CA ALA A 234 -7.44 14.97 26.84
C ALA A 234 -5.90 14.82 26.73
N GLY A 235 -5.27 15.58 25.84
CA GLY A 235 -3.84 15.51 25.53
C GLY A 235 -3.54 14.59 24.35
N TRP A 236 -2.35 13.98 24.36
CA TRP A 236 -1.95 12.98 23.36
C TRP A 236 -2.75 11.70 23.58
N LEU A 237 -3.28 11.17 22.48
CA LEU A 237 -3.97 9.90 22.44
C LEU A 237 -3.39 9.06 21.31
N ALA A 238 -3.07 7.80 21.60
CA ALA A 238 -2.58 6.83 20.62
C ALA A 238 -3.48 5.60 20.64
N SER A 239 -3.64 4.96 19.48
CA SER A 239 -4.35 3.69 19.33
C SER A 239 -3.48 2.61 18.71
N ALA A 240 -3.74 1.37 19.09
CA ALA A 240 -3.13 0.19 18.50
C ALA A 240 -4.16 -0.91 18.31
N ALA A 241 -3.95 -1.75 17.30
CA ALA A 241 -4.58 -3.06 17.23
C ALA A 241 -3.73 -4.07 18.01
N THR A 242 -4.42 -5.02 18.61
CA THR A 242 -3.83 -6.13 19.36
C THR A 242 -4.51 -7.41 18.94
N TYR A 243 -3.77 -8.52 18.81
CA TYR A 243 -4.38 -9.84 18.71
C TYR A 243 -4.46 -10.43 20.12
N GLY A 244 -5.67 -10.78 20.58
CA GLY A 244 -5.81 -11.53 21.82
C GLY A 244 -5.42 -13.00 21.64
N ASP A 245 -5.29 -13.73 22.74
CA ASP A 245 -5.00 -15.18 22.75
C ASP A 245 -6.06 -16.01 21.98
N SER A 246 -7.26 -15.45 21.79
CA SER A 246 -8.34 -16.04 20.99
C SER A 246 -8.25 -15.77 19.49
N GLY A 247 -7.22 -15.04 19.03
CA GLY A 247 -7.10 -14.55 17.65
C GLY A 247 -8.02 -13.38 17.31
N GLU A 248 -8.91 -12.98 18.22
CA GLU A 248 -9.74 -11.79 18.04
C GLU A 248 -8.91 -10.53 18.26
N SER A 249 -8.95 -9.62 17.28
CA SER A 249 -8.25 -8.36 17.42
C SER A 249 -9.05 -7.35 18.26
N GLN A 250 -8.37 -6.57 19.10
CA GLN A 250 -8.97 -5.52 19.94
C GLN A 250 -8.21 -4.21 19.81
N ILE A 251 -8.93 -3.10 19.91
CA ILE A 251 -8.33 -1.75 19.94
C ILE A 251 -7.99 -1.35 21.37
N TRP A 252 -6.75 -0.93 21.58
CA TRP A 252 -6.28 -0.38 22.84
C TRP A 252 -5.90 1.10 22.67
N LEU A 253 -6.07 1.86 23.76
CA LEU A 253 -5.80 3.29 23.79
C LEU A 253 -4.85 3.66 24.92
N TRP A 254 -3.95 4.60 24.62
CA TRP A 254 -3.01 5.18 25.57
C TRP A 254 -3.11 6.69 25.54
N ASN A 255 -2.91 7.32 26.70
CA ASN A 255 -2.80 8.76 26.79
C ASN A 255 -1.42 9.20 27.27
N SER A 256 -1.02 10.40 26.84
CA SER A 256 0.19 11.06 27.32
C SER A 256 -0.04 12.57 27.42
N ARG A 257 0.68 13.21 28.35
CA ARG A 257 0.71 14.67 28.47
C ARG A 257 1.90 15.28 27.73
N ASP A 258 3.00 14.54 27.61
CA ASP A 258 4.28 15.02 27.11
C ASP A 258 4.74 14.31 25.83
N GLY A 259 4.00 13.29 25.37
CA GLY A 259 4.35 12.45 24.23
C GLY A 259 5.44 11.42 24.53
N VAL A 260 6.00 11.43 25.75
CA VAL A 260 7.12 10.57 26.17
C VAL A 260 6.64 9.51 27.18
N SER A 261 5.87 9.95 28.16
CA SER A 261 5.33 9.12 29.23
C SER A 261 3.90 8.73 28.90
N TRP A 262 3.69 7.46 28.56
CA TRP A 262 2.40 6.95 28.12
C TRP A 262 1.74 6.10 29.19
N ARG A 263 0.45 6.33 29.40
CA ARG A 263 -0.39 5.56 30.32
C ARG A 263 -1.47 4.86 29.51
N LEU A 264 -1.60 3.56 29.72
CA LEU A 264 -2.67 2.78 29.15
C LEU A 264 -4.02 3.23 29.73
N LEU A 265 -4.99 3.51 28.86
CA LEU A 265 -6.36 3.81 29.25
C LEU A 265 -7.21 2.54 29.33
N GLY A 266 -7.03 1.61 28.39
CA GLY A 266 -7.72 0.33 28.35
C GLY A 266 -8.10 -0.12 26.93
N SER A 267 -8.91 -1.17 26.86
CA SER A 267 -9.38 -1.78 25.61
C SER A 267 -10.82 -1.38 25.27
N MET A 268 -11.14 -1.28 23.98
CA MET A 268 -12.52 -1.22 23.48
C MET A 268 -13.22 -2.59 23.47
N GLY A 269 -12.50 -3.66 23.81
CA GLY A 269 -13.00 -5.04 23.80
C GLY A 269 -13.38 -5.52 22.39
N SER A 270 -14.29 -6.49 22.31
CA SER A 270 -14.83 -7.01 21.03
C SER A 270 -15.77 -6.02 20.31
N ALA A 271 -15.86 -4.78 20.77
CA ALA A 271 -16.68 -3.78 20.14
C ALA A 271 -16.09 -3.33 18.78
N ALA A 272 -14.77 -3.37 18.65
CA ALA A 272 -14.03 -2.92 17.49
C ALA A 272 -12.71 -3.68 17.37
N ASN A 273 -12.35 -4.02 16.13
CA ASN A 273 -11.31 -5.02 15.88
C ASN A 273 -10.00 -4.37 15.38
N TRP A 274 -10.10 -3.37 14.52
CA TRP A 274 -8.93 -2.68 13.96
C TRP A 274 -9.15 -1.16 13.90
N PRO A 275 -8.20 -0.33 14.39
CA PRO A 275 -8.25 1.11 14.24
C PRO A 275 -7.78 1.51 12.83
N ASP A 276 -8.69 2.04 12.02
CA ASP A 276 -8.39 2.56 10.68
C ASP A 276 -7.80 3.98 10.77
N SER A 277 -8.47 4.87 11.51
CA SER A 277 -7.95 6.22 11.79
C SER A 277 -8.43 6.76 13.12
N LEU A 278 -7.58 7.56 13.78
CA LEU A 278 -7.91 8.36 14.96
C LEU A 278 -7.69 9.82 14.61
N THR A 279 -8.69 10.67 14.86
CA THR A 279 -8.64 12.11 14.58
C THR A 279 -9.11 12.88 15.79
N ALA A 280 -8.48 14.01 16.09
CA ALA A 280 -8.89 14.91 17.16
C ALA A 280 -9.40 16.25 16.63
N SER A 281 -10.32 16.85 17.38
CA SER A 281 -10.76 18.24 17.24
C SER A 281 -10.73 18.91 18.62
N GLN A 282 -11.14 20.18 18.71
CA GLN A 282 -11.31 20.82 20.03
C GLN A 282 -12.47 20.24 20.83
N ASP A 283 -13.43 19.61 20.18
CA ASP A 283 -14.63 19.06 20.80
C ASP A 283 -14.50 17.58 21.17
N GLY A 284 -13.43 16.90 20.75
CA GLY A 284 -13.19 15.51 21.12
C GLY A 284 -12.34 14.74 20.11
N TYR A 285 -12.62 13.45 20.03
CA TYR A 285 -11.92 12.46 19.22
C TYR A 285 -12.92 11.66 18.40
N LEU A 286 -12.56 11.35 17.17
CA LEU A 286 -13.22 10.35 16.32
C LEU A 286 -12.26 9.20 16.05
N LEU A 287 -12.77 7.99 16.23
CA LEU A 287 -12.07 6.75 15.89
C LEU A 287 -12.90 6.00 14.84
N VAL A 288 -12.27 5.69 13.73
CA VAL A 288 -12.82 4.84 12.67
C VAL A 288 -12.27 3.45 12.88
N THR A 289 -13.16 2.45 12.85
CA THR A 289 -12.80 1.07 13.11
C THR A 289 -13.31 0.17 12.01
N GLU A 290 -12.59 -0.90 11.68
CA GLU A 290 -12.99 -1.91 10.72
C GLU A 290 -13.22 -3.27 11.41
N SER A 291 -14.33 -3.95 11.09
CA SER A 291 -14.57 -5.34 11.48
C SER A 291 -14.02 -6.28 10.40
N ASN A 292 -13.09 -7.17 10.77
CA ASN A 292 -12.45 -8.20 9.91
C ASN A 292 -11.08 -7.86 9.29
N GLY A 293 -10.24 -7.08 10.00
CA GLY A 293 -8.78 -7.24 10.06
C GLY A 293 -7.99 -7.54 8.77
N GLY A 294 -8.40 -7.05 7.60
CA GLY A 294 -7.75 -7.38 6.34
C GLY A 294 -8.25 -6.49 5.21
N LEU A 295 -7.45 -6.42 4.14
CA LEU A 295 -7.57 -5.56 2.93
C LEU A 295 -8.88 -5.75 2.10
N GLY A 296 -10.01 -6.11 2.72
CA GLY A 296 -11.21 -6.60 2.07
C GLY A 296 -12.52 -6.22 2.78
N GLY A 297 -12.82 -4.92 2.84
CA GLY A 297 -14.20 -4.43 2.88
C GLY A 297 -15.01 -4.78 4.13
N GLY A 298 -14.37 -4.76 5.30
CA GLY A 298 -15.06 -4.92 6.58
C GLY A 298 -16.12 -3.86 6.84
N GLU A 299 -17.11 -4.17 7.69
CA GLU A 299 -18.04 -3.15 8.19
C GLU A 299 -17.25 -2.12 8.99
N ARG A 300 -17.42 -0.84 8.64
CA ARG A 300 -16.77 0.27 9.34
C ARG A 300 -17.73 0.92 10.33
N SER A 301 -17.19 1.30 11.48
CA SER A 301 -17.93 2.02 12.52
C SER A 301 -17.18 3.31 12.89
N ILE A 302 -17.93 4.35 13.23
CA ILE A 302 -17.39 5.60 13.75
C ILE A 302 -17.71 5.67 15.25
N TRP A 303 -16.69 5.96 16.05
CA TRP A 303 -16.80 6.13 17.48
C TRP A 303 -16.38 7.55 17.86
N TYR A 304 -17.10 8.15 18.79
CA TYR A 304 -16.83 9.49 19.29
C TYR A 304 -16.55 9.48 20.79
N SER A 305 -15.59 10.29 21.22
CA SER A 305 -15.23 10.48 22.61
C SER A 305 -14.84 11.93 22.90
N THR A 306 -15.21 12.48 24.06
CA THR A 306 -14.76 13.81 24.50
C THR A 306 -13.51 13.74 25.39
N ASP A 307 -13.24 12.57 25.98
CA ASP A 307 -12.24 12.36 27.03
C ASP A 307 -11.18 11.31 26.66
N GLY A 308 -11.36 10.60 25.54
CA GLY A 308 -10.53 9.48 25.11
C GLY A 308 -10.77 8.17 25.87
N SER A 309 -11.63 8.16 26.89
CA SER A 309 -11.93 6.99 27.75
C SER A 309 -13.35 6.44 27.62
N SER A 310 -14.29 7.29 27.21
CA SER A 310 -15.69 6.94 26.99
C SER A 310 -16.00 7.06 25.51
N TRP A 311 -16.31 5.94 24.85
CA TRP A 311 -16.55 5.90 23.40
C TRP A 311 -18.00 5.56 23.09
N GLN A 312 -18.61 6.33 22.19
CA GLN A 312 -19.97 6.11 21.73
C GLN A 312 -19.96 5.85 20.23
N GLU A 313 -20.53 4.72 19.82
CA GLU A 313 -20.73 4.41 18.42
C GLU A 313 -21.74 5.40 17.81
N ARG A 314 -21.43 5.88 16.62
CA ARG A 314 -22.24 6.86 15.90
C ARG A 314 -22.76 6.26 14.63
N ALA A 315 -24.00 6.63 14.31
CA ALA A 315 -24.61 6.26 13.06
C ALA A 315 -23.81 6.88 11.92
N THR A 316 -23.40 6.04 10.98
CA THR A 316 -22.69 6.47 9.79
C THR A 316 -23.72 6.83 8.72
N PRO A 317 -23.55 7.94 7.99
CA PRO A 317 -24.50 8.29 6.95
C PRO A 317 -24.65 7.16 5.92
N PRO A 318 -25.88 6.89 5.44
CA PRO A 318 -26.10 5.87 4.42
C PRO A 318 -25.21 6.11 3.19
N GLY A 319 -24.52 5.06 2.73
CA GLY A 319 -23.67 5.12 1.53
C GLY A 319 -22.23 5.60 1.74
N TRP A 320 -21.80 5.89 2.98
CA TRP A 320 -20.40 6.26 3.26
C TRP A 320 -19.41 5.08 3.24
N PHE A 321 -19.90 3.85 3.25
CA PHE A 321 -19.06 2.65 3.20
C PHE A 321 -19.52 1.66 2.12
N PRO A 322 -19.42 1.98 0.82
CA PRO A 322 -19.28 0.91 -0.15
C PRO A 322 -18.03 0.07 0.24
N GLN A 323 -18.07 -1.24 0.06
CA GLN A 323 -17.09 -2.24 0.56
C GLN A 323 -15.62 -2.03 0.14
N GLN A 324 -15.23 -0.90 -0.48
CA GLN A 324 -13.90 -0.64 -1.01
C GLN A 324 -13.45 0.85 -0.93
N SER A 325 -14.20 1.75 -0.28
CA SER A 325 -13.75 3.15 -0.13
C SER A 325 -12.77 3.30 1.02
N TRP A 326 -11.81 4.22 0.90
CA TRP A 326 -10.96 4.64 2.02
C TRP A 326 -11.56 5.94 2.58
N MET A 327 -11.81 6.01 3.89
CA MET A 327 -12.34 7.21 4.52
C MET A 327 -11.20 8.00 5.16
N ARG A 328 -11.11 9.27 4.83
CA ARG A 328 -10.23 10.23 5.50
C ARG A 328 -11.05 11.15 6.37
N ILE A 329 -10.51 11.52 7.52
CA ILE A 329 -11.14 12.45 8.46
C ILE A 329 -10.10 13.47 8.90
N VAL A 330 -10.52 14.72 9.02
CA VAL A 330 -9.72 15.80 9.62
C VAL A 330 -10.58 16.58 10.61
N GLY A 331 -9.98 16.93 11.75
CA GLY A 331 -10.61 17.78 12.75
C GLY A 331 -10.22 19.25 12.58
N SER A 332 -11.11 20.14 12.99
CA SER A 332 -10.86 21.57 13.16
C SER A 332 -11.49 22.03 14.48
N PRO A 333 -11.21 23.26 14.94
CA PRO A 333 -11.93 23.85 16.07
C PRO A 333 -13.46 23.86 15.95
N GLY A 334 -14.00 23.74 14.73
CA GLY A 334 -15.44 23.78 14.49
C GLY A 334 -16.10 22.42 14.26
N GLY A 335 -15.36 21.32 14.31
CA GLY A 335 -15.90 19.97 14.11
C GLY A 335 -14.99 19.06 13.30
N PHE A 336 -15.58 18.07 12.62
CA PHE A 336 -14.89 17.09 11.80
C PHE A 336 -15.42 17.11 10.37
N PHE A 337 -14.51 16.99 9.42
CA PHE A 337 -14.81 16.78 8.01
C PHE A 337 -14.29 15.41 7.60
N ALA A 338 -15.16 14.61 6.99
CA ALA A 338 -14.82 13.30 6.46
C ALA A 338 -15.12 13.26 4.97
N TRP A 339 -14.28 12.56 4.22
CA TRP A 339 -14.46 12.32 2.81
C TRP A 339 -13.91 10.96 2.42
N GLY A 340 -14.48 10.36 1.38
CA GLY A 340 -14.01 9.09 0.86
C GLY A 340 -13.52 9.20 -0.56
N GLU A 341 -12.32 8.69 -0.81
CA GLU A 341 -11.80 8.52 -2.16
C GLU A 341 -12.19 7.11 -2.65
N ARG A 342 -12.69 6.99 -3.90
CA ARG A 342 -12.89 5.66 -4.51
C ARG A 342 -11.51 5.07 -4.80
N GLY A 343 -11.03 4.23 -3.90
CA GLY A 343 -9.84 3.44 -4.13
C GLY A 343 -10.21 2.16 -4.87
N THR A 344 -9.72 1.98 -6.07
CA THR A 344 -9.26 0.66 -6.50
C THR A 344 -7.83 0.84 -6.97
N LEU A 345 -6.92 0.12 -6.31
CA LEU A 345 -5.57 -0.19 -6.77
C LEU A 345 -5.54 -0.20 -8.32
N GLY A 346 -5.01 0.85 -8.95
CA GLY A 346 -4.75 0.91 -10.39
C GLY A 346 -5.93 1.04 -11.38
N TYR A 347 -7.19 0.74 -11.04
CA TYR A 347 -8.27 0.66 -12.05
C TYR A 347 -9.42 1.65 -11.82
N GLY A 348 -9.38 2.77 -12.56
CA GLY A 348 -10.53 3.48 -13.11
C GLY A 348 -11.56 4.12 -12.15
N ALA A 349 -11.48 5.46 -12.04
CA ALA A 349 -12.57 6.44 -11.79
C ALA A 349 -13.10 6.61 -10.34
N VAL A 350 -13.46 7.78 -9.76
CA VAL A 350 -13.22 9.25 -9.95
C VAL A 350 -13.66 9.94 -8.63
N GLY A 351 -12.90 10.89 -8.09
CA GLY A 351 -13.35 11.90 -7.08
C GLY A 351 -13.79 11.39 -5.70
N ASN A 352 -14.20 12.33 -4.84
CA ASN A 352 -14.77 12.04 -3.53
C ASN A 352 -16.15 11.39 -3.68
N GLN A 353 -16.30 10.14 -3.26
CA GLN A 353 -17.57 9.39 -3.34
C GLN A 353 -18.61 9.91 -2.35
N PHE A 354 -18.13 10.36 -1.21
CA PHE A 354 -18.92 10.97 -0.18
C PHE A 354 -18.08 12.03 0.51
N ALA A 355 -18.77 13.02 1.07
CA ALA A 355 -18.19 13.96 2.00
C ALA A 355 -19.26 14.37 3.00
N GLY A 356 -18.84 14.68 4.22
CA GLY A 356 -19.72 15.30 5.18
C GLY A 356 -18.99 15.91 6.34
N PHE A 357 -19.78 16.66 7.08
CA PHE A 357 -19.32 17.48 8.17
C PHE A 357 -20.19 17.21 9.40
N THR A 358 -19.55 17.17 10.56
CA THR A 358 -20.23 17.13 11.85
C THR A 358 -19.58 18.14 12.78
N ALA A 359 -20.40 18.98 13.41
CA ALA A 359 -19.91 19.94 14.41
C ALA A 359 -19.66 19.27 15.77
N ASP A 360 -20.37 18.19 16.07
CA ASP A 360 -20.41 17.55 17.40
C ASP A 360 -19.82 16.13 17.40
N GLY A 361 -19.38 15.61 16.25
CA GLY A 361 -18.94 14.23 16.10
C GLY A 361 -20.08 13.22 16.13
N GLN A 362 -21.34 13.65 16.17
CA GLN A 362 -22.52 12.78 16.35
C GLN A 362 -23.46 12.86 15.14
N SER A 363 -23.76 14.08 14.70
CA SER A 363 -24.72 14.37 13.65
C SER A 363 -23.97 14.77 12.38
N TRP A 364 -24.00 13.91 11.37
CA TRP A 364 -23.32 14.15 10.10
C TRP A 364 -24.27 14.77 9.08
N ALA A 365 -23.85 15.89 8.50
CA ALA A 365 -24.50 16.53 7.37
C ALA A 365 -23.71 16.22 6.08
N PRO A 366 -24.38 15.81 4.98
CA PRO A 366 -23.71 15.64 3.71
C PRO A 366 -23.17 16.97 3.20
N VAL A 367 -21.98 16.93 2.59
CA VAL A 367 -21.34 18.06 1.92
C VAL A 367 -21.26 17.72 0.44
N THR A 368 -22.01 18.46 -0.38
CA THR A 368 -22.18 18.16 -1.82
C THR A 368 -21.23 18.96 -2.74
N ASP A 369 -20.70 20.06 -2.24
CA ASP A 369 -19.79 20.96 -2.96
C ASP A 369 -18.40 20.92 -2.31
N GLY A 370 -17.34 21.27 -3.06
CA GLY A 370 -15.98 21.39 -2.53
C GLY A 370 -14.92 20.64 -3.34
N PRO A 371 -13.80 20.22 -2.70
CA PRO A 371 -12.77 19.45 -3.39
C PRO A 371 -13.36 18.12 -3.88
N GLN A 372 -13.24 17.88 -5.18
CA GLN A 372 -13.75 16.68 -5.88
C GLN A 372 -12.68 16.04 -6.77
N GLY A 373 -11.48 16.60 -6.78
CA GLY A 373 -10.32 16.11 -7.51
C GLY A 373 -9.71 14.87 -6.85
N GLN A 374 -8.55 14.49 -7.37
CA GLN A 374 -7.71 13.41 -6.83
C GLN A 374 -6.65 13.97 -5.87
N ALA A 375 -5.99 13.07 -5.14
CA ALA A 375 -4.93 13.42 -4.19
C ALA A 375 -5.37 14.51 -3.21
N SER A 376 -6.60 14.42 -2.71
CA SER A 376 -7.18 15.50 -1.92
C SER A 376 -6.57 15.56 -0.52
N GLN A 377 -6.07 16.73 -0.16
CA GLN A 377 -5.54 17.04 1.16
C GLN A 377 -6.43 18.09 1.80
N VAL A 378 -6.91 17.81 3.02
CA VAL A 378 -7.78 18.72 3.77
C VAL A 378 -7.18 18.96 5.15
N LEU A 379 -7.19 20.22 5.55
CA LEU A 379 -6.60 20.71 6.79
C LEU A 379 -7.64 21.52 7.55
N GLY A 380 -7.84 21.21 8.83
CA GLY A 380 -8.59 22.08 9.73
C GLY A 380 -7.83 23.37 10.01
N VAL A 381 -8.49 24.51 9.84
CA VAL A 381 -7.96 25.83 10.19
C VAL A 381 -8.98 26.59 11.05
N ASN A 382 -8.63 27.76 11.56
CA ASN A 382 -9.45 28.62 12.42
C ASN A 382 -10.98 28.60 12.12
N GLY A 383 -11.74 27.74 12.80
CA GLY A 383 -13.19 27.59 12.62
C GLY A 383 -13.65 27.14 11.23
N GLY A 384 -12.77 26.55 10.42
CA GLY A 384 -13.05 26.16 9.04
C GLY A 384 -12.04 25.14 8.51
N PHE A 385 -11.89 25.08 7.19
CA PHE A 385 -11.01 24.13 6.52
C PHE A 385 -10.30 24.77 5.32
N LEU A 386 -9.12 24.25 4.99
CA LEU A 386 -8.46 24.46 3.71
C LEU A 386 -8.35 23.12 3.02
N ALA A 387 -8.50 23.09 1.71
CA ALA A 387 -8.25 21.90 0.93
C ALA A 387 -7.48 22.20 -0.34
N LEU A 388 -6.64 21.26 -0.73
CA LEU A 388 -5.99 21.21 -2.02
C LEU A 388 -6.36 19.89 -2.68
N ASP A 389 -6.75 19.94 -3.95
CA ASP A 389 -6.98 18.74 -4.76
C ASP A 389 -6.33 18.91 -6.14
N SER A 390 -6.17 17.80 -6.87
CA SER A 390 -5.73 17.82 -8.26
C SER A 390 -6.89 17.53 -9.19
N ASP A 391 -7.04 18.35 -10.23
CA ASP A 391 -8.00 18.08 -11.29
C ASP A 391 -7.77 16.68 -11.89
N SER A 392 -8.81 15.86 -11.93
CA SER A 392 -8.70 14.43 -12.27
C SER A 392 -8.19 14.15 -13.69
N GLN A 393 -8.29 15.11 -14.60
CA GLN A 393 -7.86 14.95 -15.99
C GLN A 393 -6.47 15.50 -16.21
N THR A 394 -6.19 16.69 -15.69
CA THR A 394 -4.95 17.42 -15.96
C THR A 394 -3.89 17.24 -14.86
N GLY A 395 -4.31 16.88 -13.65
CA GLY A 395 -3.49 16.90 -12.45
C GLY A 395 -3.24 18.31 -11.90
N THR A 396 -3.85 19.35 -12.50
CA THR A 396 -3.65 20.73 -12.07
C THR A 396 -4.15 20.92 -10.63
N PRO A 397 -3.33 21.40 -9.70
CA PRO A 397 -3.75 21.62 -8.32
C PRO A 397 -4.75 22.77 -8.22
N ARG A 398 -5.72 22.65 -7.32
CA ARG A 398 -6.74 23.66 -7.03
C ARG A 398 -6.87 23.84 -5.53
N ALA A 399 -7.03 25.08 -5.11
CA ALA A 399 -7.23 25.42 -3.71
C ALA A 399 -8.68 25.74 -3.38
N TRP A 400 -9.06 25.39 -2.14
CA TRP A 400 -10.41 25.58 -1.61
C TRP A 400 -10.35 26.09 -0.18
N THR A 401 -11.24 27.01 0.16
CA THR A 401 -11.52 27.43 1.54
C THR A 401 -12.90 26.95 1.95
N GLY A 402 -12.97 26.25 3.07
CA GLY A 402 -14.20 25.78 3.69
C GLY A 402 -14.55 26.67 4.89
N ALA A 403 -15.73 27.27 4.87
CA ALA A 403 -16.23 28.10 5.96
C ALA A 403 -17.46 27.46 6.61
N LEU A 404 -17.55 27.52 7.94
CA LEU A 404 -18.72 27.06 8.67
C LEU A 404 -19.77 28.18 8.75
N ARG A 405 -20.95 27.93 8.20
CA ARG A 405 -22.08 28.86 8.24
C ARG A 405 -23.35 28.11 8.64
N ARG A 406 -23.98 28.58 9.73
CA ARG A 406 -25.23 28.00 10.26
C ARG A 406 -25.16 26.48 10.45
N GLY A 407 -24.02 25.98 10.93
CA GLY A 407 -23.79 24.54 11.16
C GLY A 407 -23.54 23.72 9.89
N ARG A 408 -23.29 24.35 8.74
CA ARG A 408 -22.94 23.69 7.47
C ARG A 408 -21.56 24.14 7.00
N LEU A 409 -20.86 23.24 6.34
CA LEU A 409 -19.60 23.54 5.66
C LEU A 409 -19.88 23.98 4.22
N GLU A 410 -19.49 25.22 3.89
CA GLU A 410 -19.56 25.78 2.54
C GLU A 410 -18.15 25.93 1.99
N TRP A 411 -17.89 25.35 0.82
CA TRP A 411 -16.60 25.45 0.13
C TRP A 411 -16.61 26.56 -0.93
N ARG A 412 -15.47 27.22 -1.08
CA ARG A 412 -15.21 28.18 -2.15
C ARG A 412 -13.85 27.89 -2.79
N ARG A 413 -13.81 27.87 -4.12
CA ARG A 413 -12.56 27.74 -4.88
C ARG A 413 -11.76 29.05 -4.82
N GLU A 414 -10.46 28.94 -4.55
CA GLU A 414 -9.51 30.05 -4.47
C GLU A 414 -8.69 30.15 -5.76
N THR A 415 -9.25 30.75 -6.80
CA THR A 415 -8.58 30.87 -8.12
C THR A 415 -7.30 31.71 -8.08
N GLY A 416 -7.16 32.60 -7.08
CA GLY A 416 -5.91 33.34 -6.84
C GLY A 416 -4.72 32.45 -6.46
N ALA A 417 -4.96 31.20 -6.05
CA ALA A 417 -3.91 30.23 -5.73
C ALA A 417 -3.33 29.53 -6.96
N ASP A 418 -4.05 29.51 -8.09
CA ASP A 418 -3.72 28.69 -9.27
C ASP A 418 -2.29 28.96 -9.77
N ALA A 419 -1.86 30.24 -9.80
CA ALA A 419 -0.52 30.60 -10.26
C ALA A 419 0.59 30.13 -9.30
N ALA A 420 0.36 30.17 -7.99
CA ALA A 420 1.35 29.74 -6.99
C ALA A 420 1.48 28.22 -6.95
N LEU A 421 0.39 27.50 -7.20
CA LEU A 421 0.34 26.04 -7.20
C LEU A 421 0.72 25.43 -8.55
N ALA A 422 0.77 26.22 -9.63
CA ALA A 422 1.04 25.73 -10.99
C ALA A 422 2.29 24.82 -11.06
N GLY A 423 2.12 23.63 -11.66
CA GLY A 423 3.16 22.62 -11.80
C GLY A 423 3.49 21.86 -10.50
N GLY A 424 2.89 22.22 -9.38
CA GLY A 424 3.07 21.56 -8.09
C GLY A 424 2.13 20.39 -7.86
N VAL A 425 2.55 19.50 -6.98
CA VAL A 425 1.74 18.43 -6.39
C VAL A 425 1.83 18.59 -4.88
N VAL A 426 0.69 18.53 -4.18
CA VAL A 426 0.65 18.59 -2.71
C VAL A 426 0.31 17.23 -2.15
N THR A 427 1.09 16.81 -1.17
CA THR A 427 1.05 15.49 -0.54
C THR A 427 0.71 15.58 0.94
N SER A 428 1.01 16.71 1.59
CA SER A 428 0.64 16.95 2.99
C SER A 428 0.37 18.43 3.28
N MET A 429 -0.39 18.70 4.34
CA MET A 429 -0.73 20.04 4.80
C MET A 429 -0.68 20.14 6.33
N ALA A 430 -0.33 21.30 6.86
CA ALA A 430 -0.25 21.54 8.30
C ALA A 430 -0.59 23.00 8.65
N TRP A 431 -1.06 23.26 9.87
CA TRP A 431 -1.41 24.60 10.35
C TRP A 431 -0.76 24.91 11.70
N ASP A 432 0.00 26.01 11.82
CA ASP A 432 0.67 26.38 13.08
C ASP A 432 -0.19 27.23 14.03
N GLY A 433 -1.46 27.48 13.67
CA GLY A 433 -2.35 28.41 14.37
C GLY A 433 -2.46 29.79 13.71
N GLN A 434 -1.50 30.17 12.88
CA GLN A 434 -1.45 31.47 12.19
C GLN A 434 -1.33 31.31 10.68
N GLN A 435 -0.46 30.41 10.23
CA GLN A 435 -0.11 30.14 8.86
C GLN A 435 -0.37 28.67 8.55
N ALA A 436 -0.94 28.42 7.37
CA ALA A 436 -1.02 27.06 6.83
C ALA A 436 0.12 26.83 5.84
N TYR A 437 0.58 25.59 5.84
CA TYR A 437 1.66 25.06 5.04
C TYR A 437 1.11 23.92 4.21
N ALA A 438 1.51 23.87 2.94
CA ALA A 438 1.35 22.70 2.10
C ALA A 438 2.74 22.27 1.66
N PHE A 439 2.99 20.96 1.65
CA PHE A 439 4.25 20.38 1.22
C PHE A 439 4.00 19.43 0.07
N GLY A 440 5.00 19.34 -0.80
CA GLY A 440 4.97 18.42 -1.92
C GLY A 440 6.13 18.67 -2.85
N TRP A 441 5.90 18.64 -4.15
CA TRP A 441 6.99 18.59 -5.13
C TRP A 441 6.59 19.24 -6.46
N ASP A 442 7.60 19.62 -7.25
CA ASP A 442 7.42 20.10 -8.61
C ASP A 442 7.28 18.93 -9.58
N ARG A 443 6.16 18.87 -10.32
CA ARG A 443 5.84 17.71 -11.18
C ARG A 443 6.89 17.44 -12.27
N SER A 444 7.63 18.45 -12.69
CA SER A 444 8.60 18.33 -13.80
C SER A 444 10.03 18.03 -13.34
N THR A 445 10.38 18.43 -12.12
CA THR A 445 11.76 18.34 -11.61
C THR A 445 11.90 17.51 -10.34
N GLU A 446 10.79 17.12 -9.73
CA GLU A 446 10.72 16.49 -8.40
C GLU A 446 11.37 17.27 -7.27
N ALA A 447 11.68 18.55 -7.51
CA ALA A 447 12.21 19.40 -6.46
C ALA A 447 11.18 19.50 -5.32
N PRO A 448 11.58 19.27 -4.06
CA PRO A 448 10.67 19.37 -2.93
C PRO A 448 10.28 20.84 -2.71
N LEU A 449 9.01 21.07 -2.42
CA LEU A 449 8.40 22.40 -2.33
C LEU A 449 7.64 22.56 -1.03
N VAL A 450 7.57 23.81 -0.60
CA VAL A 450 6.62 24.27 0.40
C VAL A 450 5.82 25.44 -0.17
N TRP A 451 4.52 25.40 0.06
CA TRP A 451 3.65 26.55 -0.11
C TRP A 451 3.18 27.03 1.23
N THR A 452 3.13 28.35 1.40
CA THR A 452 2.60 28.95 2.61
C THR A 452 1.48 29.90 2.26
N ILE A 453 0.38 29.79 2.99
CA ILE A 453 -0.75 30.71 2.88
C ILE A 453 -0.72 31.68 4.05
N ASN A 454 -0.53 32.95 3.75
CA ASN A 454 -0.73 34.05 4.70
C ASN A 454 -1.92 34.88 4.22
N GLY A 455 -2.41 35.83 5.02
CA GLY A 455 -3.58 36.65 4.67
C GLY A 455 -3.51 37.39 3.32
N SER A 456 -2.34 37.43 2.66
CA SER A 456 -2.12 37.98 1.31
C SER A 456 -2.15 36.97 0.16
N GLY A 457 -2.29 35.67 0.43
CA GLY A 457 -2.39 34.62 -0.59
C GLY A 457 -1.36 33.50 -0.42
N TRP A 458 -1.21 32.70 -1.48
CA TRP A 458 -0.26 31.58 -1.53
C TRP A 458 1.11 32.02 -2.03
N THR A 459 2.15 31.60 -1.33
CA THR A 459 3.55 31.80 -1.73
C THR A 459 4.22 30.43 -1.85
N ARG A 460 5.06 30.26 -2.88
CA ARG A 460 5.79 29.02 -3.16
C ARG A 460 7.28 29.24 -2.91
N ALA A 461 7.93 28.28 -2.25
CA ALA A 461 9.37 28.26 -2.06
C ALA A 461 9.92 26.83 -2.20
N PRO A 462 11.17 26.67 -2.67
CA PRO A 462 11.84 25.38 -2.65
C PRO A 462 12.24 24.97 -1.24
N LEU A 463 12.20 23.67 -0.95
CA LEU A 463 12.89 23.08 0.19
C LEU A 463 14.39 22.88 -0.17
N PRO A 464 15.30 22.77 0.81
CA PRO A 464 16.71 22.52 0.54
C PRO A 464 16.93 21.27 -0.31
N ALA A 465 17.90 21.28 -1.23
CA ALA A 465 18.20 20.10 -2.06
C ALA A 465 18.57 18.85 -1.22
N SER A 466 19.15 19.06 -0.04
CA SER A 466 19.48 18.00 0.93
C SER A 466 18.26 17.37 1.61
N PHE A 467 17.05 17.86 1.35
CA PHE A 467 15.79 17.29 1.82
C PHE A 467 15.54 15.86 1.26
N GLY A 468 16.03 15.60 0.05
CA GLY A 468 16.36 14.26 -0.46
C GLY A 468 15.23 13.39 -1.03
N ALA A 469 13.95 13.72 -0.84
CA ALA A 469 12.84 13.12 -1.59
C ALA A 469 11.54 13.95 -1.48
N ILE A 470 10.43 13.36 -1.91
CA ILE A 470 9.10 13.96 -1.81
C ILE A 470 8.66 14.01 -0.35
N PRO A 471 8.25 15.18 0.18
CA PRO A 471 7.68 15.27 1.52
C PRO A 471 6.30 14.61 1.51
N THR A 472 5.99 13.75 2.48
CA THR A 472 4.70 13.05 2.55
C THR A 472 3.97 13.27 3.87
N LEU A 473 4.69 13.69 4.91
CA LEU A 473 4.18 13.86 6.26
C LEU A 473 4.64 15.20 6.83
N ALA A 474 3.70 15.97 7.37
CA ALA A 474 3.96 17.25 8.01
C ALA A 474 3.03 17.47 9.19
N ALA A 475 3.53 18.18 10.20
CA ALA A 475 2.74 18.67 11.32
C ALA A 475 3.18 20.08 11.69
N ALA A 476 2.24 20.89 12.17
CA ALA A 476 2.50 22.25 12.60
C ALA A 476 1.62 22.57 13.80
N GLY A 477 2.16 23.40 14.68
CA GLY A 477 1.47 23.88 15.87
C GLY A 477 2.24 25.04 16.49
N PRO A 478 1.87 25.47 17.71
CA PRO A 478 2.55 26.56 18.40
C PRO A 478 4.06 26.34 18.60
N ALA A 479 4.49 25.07 18.66
CA ALA A 479 5.90 24.68 18.79
C ALA A 479 6.71 24.82 17.49
N GLY A 480 6.08 25.08 16.35
CA GLY A 480 6.72 25.24 15.05
C GLY A 480 6.14 24.33 13.97
N VAL A 481 6.94 24.03 12.95
CA VAL A 481 6.56 23.19 11.81
C VAL A 481 7.61 22.12 11.59
N VAL A 482 7.15 20.88 11.44
CA VAL A 482 7.96 19.70 11.11
C VAL A 482 7.44 19.08 9.83
N VAL A 483 8.36 18.60 8.99
CA VAL A 483 8.08 17.80 7.80
C VAL A 483 9.10 16.66 7.70
N VAL A 484 8.69 15.51 7.18
CA VAL A 484 9.57 14.35 6.99
C VAL A 484 10.15 14.38 5.58
N GLY A 485 11.48 14.45 5.50
CA GLY A 485 12.27 14.22 4.28
C GLY A 485 12.95 12.86 4.33
N HIS A 486 13.78 12.55 3.33
CA HIS A 486 14.34 11.21 3.14
C HIS A 486 15.79 11.27 2.65
N ARG A 487 16.54 10.18 2.83
CA ARG A 487 17.89 9.98 2.29
C ARG A 487 18.00 8.60 1.63
N PRO A 488 17.40 8.44 0.44
CA PRO A 488 17.24 7.14 -0.20
C PRO A 488 18.54 6.34 -0.31
N SER A 489 18.35 5.02 -0.38
CA SER A 489 19.37 3.99 -0.58
C SER A 489 18.69 2.78 -1.23
N LEU A 490 19.46 1.80 -1.69
CA LEU A 490 18.93 0.50 -2.11
C LEU A 490 18.18 -0.23 -0.97
N ARG A 491 18.35 0.20 0.28
CA ARG A 491 17.72 -0.35 1.50
C ARG A 491 16.43 0.36 1.92
N GLY A 492 16.00 1.36 1.16
CA GLY A 492 14.80 2.16 1.43
C GLY A 492 15.09 3.65 1.62
N ASP A 493 14.04 4.39 2.02
CA ASP A 493 14.01 5.84 1.92
C ASP A 493 14.80 6.58 3.02
N ASN A 494 15.05 5.97 4.17
CA ASN A 494 15.75 6.56 5.33
C ASN A 494 15.19 7.93 5.76
N PRO A 495 14.08 7.95 6.52
CA PRO A 495 13.40 9.18 6.90
C PRO A 495 14.28 10.09 7.75
N ARG A 496 14.03 11.40 7.66
CA ARG A 496 14.69 12.43 8.44
C ARG A 496 13.72 13.56 8.74
N PHE A 497 13.63 13.97 10.00
CA PHE A 497 12.81 15.12 10.35
C PHE A 497 13.49 16.43 9.97
N TRP A 498 12.71 17.35 9.43
CA TRP A 498 13.09 18.73 9.16
C TRP A 498 12.16 19.66 9.91
N ARG A 499 12.72 20.75 10.43
CA ARG A 499 11.96 21.81 11.08
C ARG A 499 12.21 23.15 10.42
N ARG A 500 11.24 24.05 10.55
CA ARG A 500 11.42 25.47 10.21
C ARG A 500 11.89 26.23 11.44
N ASP A 501 13.01 26.93 11.34
CA ASP A 501 13.52 27.75 12.43
C ASP A 501 12.85 29.14 12.50
N SER A 502 13.25 29.95 13.48
CA SER A 502 12.72 31.31 13.69
C SER A 502 13.10 32.30 12.58
N TYR A 503 14.12 32.00 11.77
CA TYR A 503 14.53 32.80 10.62
C TYR A 503 13.80 32.36 9.34
N GLY A 504 13.01 31.29 9.42
CA GLY A 504 12.26 30.72 8.30
C GLY A 504 13.04 29.68 7.50
N GLU A 505 14.24 29.31 7.94
CA GLU A 505 15.11 28.33 7.31
C GLU A 505 14.71 26.91 7.67
N TRP A 506 14.93 25.97 6.74
CA TRP A 506 14.68 24.56 6.96
C TRP A 506 15.94 23.86 7.43
N LEU A 507 15.91 23.33 8.65
CA LEU A 507 17.02 22.64 9.26
C LEU A 507 16.62 21.19 9.54
N PRO A 508 17.47 20.21 9.24
CA PRO A 508 17.19 18.86 9.61
C PRO A 508 17.42 18.65 11.11
N GLU A 509 16.89 17.56 11.66
CA GLU A 509 17.27 17.09 12.99
C GLU A 509 18.79 16.90 13.09
N ALA A 510 19.33 17.27 14.25
CA ALA A 510 20.78 17.32 14.48
C ALA A 510 21.41 15.91 14.47
N GLN A 511 20.70 14.95 15.05
CA GLN A 511 21.05 13.54 15.07
C GLN A 511 19.83 12.75 14.61
N PRO A 512 19.91 11.99 13.50
CA PRO A 512 18.81 11.19 13.03
C PRO A 512 18.33 10.19 14.09
N ILE A 513 17.07 10.30 14.53
CA ILE A 513 16.50 9.38 15.52
C ILE A 513 16.21 7.99 14.94
N ILE A 514 15.95 7.95 13.63
CA ILE A 514 15.95 6.74 12.82
C ILE A 514 17.28 6.69 12.07
N GLU A 515 18.07 5.66 12.38
CA GLU A 515 19.40 5.49 11.81
C GLU A 515 19.32 5.21 10.31
N ARG A 516 20.18 5.89 9.54
CA ARG A 516 20.28 5.63 8.10
C ARG A 516 20.91 4.26 7.87
N VAL A 517 20.26 3.44 7.06
CA VAL A 517 20.82 2.22 6.49
C VAL A 517 21.51 2.59 5.16
N PRO A 518 22.83 2.41 5.05
CA PRO A 518 23.53 2.64 3.80
C PRO A 518 23.29 1.49 2.81
N ASP A 519 23.72 1.69 1.55
CA ASP A 519 23.83 0.59 0.61
C ASP A 519 24.76 -0.52 1.15
N PRO A 520 24.54 -1.78 0.76
CA PRO A 520 25.42 -2.89 1.14
C PRO A 520 26.88 -2.62 0.79
N ALA A 521 27.80 -3.10 1.63
CA ALA A 521 29.23 -3.02 1.36
C ALA A 521 29.70 -4.27 0.56
N THR A 522 30.66 -4.07 -0.35
CA THR A 522 31.18 -5.13 -1.24
C THR A 522 32.04 -6.18 -0.53
N ASP A 523 32.49 -5.93 0.69
CA ASP A 523 33.27 -6.86 1.50
C ASP A 523 32.41 -7.94 2.20
N HIS A 524 31.07 -7.84 2.10
CA HIS A 524 30.11 -8.78 2.69
C HIS A 524 29.24 -9.47 1.63
N CYS A 525 29.78 -9.68 0.43
CA CYS A 525 29.01 -10.27 -0.66
C CYS A 525 28.65 -11.74 -0.39
N PRO A 526 27.37 -12.13 -0.57
CA PRO A 526 26.97 -13.52 -0.46
C PRO A 526 27.60 -14.35 -1.59
N ALA A 527 27.58 -15.67 -1.44
CA ALA A 527 27.91 -16.57 -2.54
C ALA A 527 26.89 -16.42 -3.68
N LEU A 528 27.35 -16.58 -4.92
CA LEU A 528 26.47 -16.58 -6.08
C LEU A 528 25.46 -17.74 -5.94
N PRO A 529 24.14 -17.50 -6.06
CA PRO A 529 23.17 -18.59 -5.96
C PRO A 529 23.35 -19.55 -7.13
N ASN A 530 23.21 -20.85 -6.86
CA ASN A 530 23.33 -21.93 -7.84
C ASN A 530 22.00 -22.67 -8.08
N ASP A 531 20.92 -22.21 -7.44
CA ASP A 531 19.57 -22.76 -7.54
C ASP A 531 18.51 -21.68 -7.26
N LEU A 532 17.24 -22.00 -7.53
CA LEU A 532 16.16 -21.05 -7.32
C LEU A 532 15.90 -20.73 -5.84
N PRO A 533 15.87 -21.68 -4.87
CA PRO A 533 15.72 -21.33 -3.46
C PRO A 533 16.78 -20.34 -2.93
N GLY A 534 18.05 -20.53 -3.29
CA GLY A 534 19.14 -19.61 -2.94
C GLY A 534 18.99 -18.24 -3.59
N PHE A 535 18.46 -18.19 -4.82
CA PHE A 535 18.10 -16.94 -5.48
C PHE A 535 16.90 -16.24 -4.80
N LEU A 536 15.88 -16.99 -4.39
CA LEU A 536 14.67 -16.45 -3.76
C LEU A 536 14.95 -15.77 -2.42
N VAL A 537 15.91 -16.30 -1.66
CA VAL A 537 16.31 -15.72 -0.37
C VAL A 537 17.37 -14.64 -0.51
N LEU A 538 17.86 -14.36 -1.72
CA LEU A 538 18.92 -13.39 -1.95
C LEU A 538 18.45 -11.98 -1.60
N ASP A 539 19.28 -11.28 -0.85
CA ASP A 539 19.15 -9.85 -0.65
C ASP A 539 19.40 -9.10 -1.97
N ARG A 540 18.33 -8.56 -2.55
CA ARG A 540 18.39 -7.89 -3.87
C ARG A 540 19.27 -6.65 -3.87
N ALA A 541 19.27 -5.86 -2.79
CA ALA A 541 20.15 -4.70 -2.69
C ALA A 541 21.62 -5.16 -2.68
N ALA A 542 21.94 -6.23 -1.96
CA ALA A 542 23.29 -6.80 -1.98
C ALA A 542 23.62 -7.39 -3.35
N ALA A 543 22.67 -8.04 -4.02
CA ALA A 543 22.86 -8.59 -5.36
C ALA A 543 23.24 -7.52 -6.39
N VAL A 544 22.60 -6.35 -6.33
CA VAL A 544 22.95 -5.18 -7.16
C VAL A 544 24.41 -4.77 -6.94
N VAL A 545 24.83 -4.62 -5.69
CA VAL A 545 26.19 -4.16 -5.36
C VAL A 545 27.26 -5.22 -5.64
N CYS A 546 26.97 -6.48 -5.34
CA CYS A 546 27.94 -7.57 -5.35
C CYS A 546 28.09 -8.26 -6.69
N PHE A 547 26.97 -8.45 -7.40
CA PHE A 547 26.96 -9.16 -8.67
C PHE A 547 26.74 -8.19 -9.82
N GLY A 548 25.90 -7.16 -9.63
CA GLY A 548 25.53 -6.23 -10.69
C GLY A 548 25.13 -6.99 -11.95
N THR A 549 25.80 -6.67 -13.06
CA THR A 549 25.58 -7.30 -14.37
C THR A 549 26.19 -8.69 -14.55
N ALA A 550 26.78 -9.28 -13.50
CA ALA A 550 27.32 -10.64 -13.57
C ALA A 550 26.18 -11.67 -13.77
N PRO A 551 26.35 -12.65 -14.69
CA PRO A 551 25.30 -13.61 -14.99
C PRO A 551 25.09 -14.58 -13.83
N ILE A 552 23.82 -14.78 -13.47
CA ILE A 552 23.33 -15.76 -12.52
C ILE A 552 22.44 -16.73 -13.29
N THR A 553 22.71 -18.04 -13.14
CA THR A 553 21.91 -19.10 -13.75
C THR A 553 21.20 -19.90 -12.68
N VAL A 554 19.87 -20.00 -12.78
CA VAL A 554 19.04 -20.82 -11.88
C VAL A 554 18.02 -21.62 -12.66
N ARG A 555 17.60 -22.75 -12.09
CA ARG A 555 16.56 -23.61 -12.65
C ARG A 555 15.28 -23.49 -11.84
N GLY A 556 14.15 -23.30 -12.52
CA GLY A 556 12.83 -23.19 -11.91
C GLY A 556 11.74 -23.78 -12.82
N TYR A 557 10.59 -24.07 -12.25
CA TYR A 557 9.39 -24.44 -13.00
C TYR A 557 8.61 -23.18 -13.36
N SER A 558 8.50 -22.89 -14.65
CA SER A 558 7.79 -21.71 -15.13
C SER A 558 6.28 -21.94 -15.11
N VAL A 559 5.54 -20.95 -14.64
CA VAL A 559 4.06 -20.99 -14.53
C VAL A 559 3.42 -19.79 -15.20
N SER A 560 2.18 -19.95 -15.64
CA SER A 560 1.37 -18.82 -16.11
C SER A 560 0.81 -18.03 -14.93
N CYS A 561 0.90 -16.70 -14.97
CA CYS A 561 0.26 -15.83 -13.97
C CYS A 561 -1.02 -15.23 -14.56
N GLY A 562 -2.16 -15.88 -14.32
CA GLY A 562 -3.45 -15.41 -14.81
C GLY A 562 -3.82 -14.06 -14.20
N GLY A 563 -3.96 -13.02 -15.04
CA GLY A 563 -4.33 -11.68 -14.58
C GLY A 563 -3.17 -10.81 -14.08
N CYS A 564 -1.92 -11.29 -14.14
CA CYS A 564 -0.74 -10.53 -13.72
C CYS A 564 -0.13 -9.70 -14.85
N SER A 565 -0.55 -9.97 -16.09
CA SER A 565 -0.15 -9.21 -17.27
C SER A 565 -1.11 -8.04 -17.45
N ASP A 566 -0.93 -6.98 -16.67
CA ASP A 566 -1.51 -5.70 -17.03
C ASP A 566 -0.92 -5.21 -18.35
N PRO A 567 -1.70 -4.51 -19.19
CA PRO A 567 -1.15 -3.83 -20.34
C PRO A 567 0.00 -2.92 -19.88
N PHE A 568 1.06 -2.84 -20.70
CA PHE A 568 2.21 -1.99 -20.41
C PHE A 568 1.78 -0.64 -19.89
N ASP A 569 2.36 -0.23 -18.78
CA ASP A 569 2.14 1.11 -18.27
C ASP A 569 2.89 2.09 -19.17
N GLU A 570 2.17 2.76 -20.07
CA GLU A 570 2.74 3.71 -21.03
C GLU A 570 3.47 4.88 -20.35
N THR A 571 3.25 5.09 -19.04
CA THR A 571 3.94 6.11 -18.26
C THR A 571 5.33 5.68 -17.80
N SER A 572 5.68 4.40 -17.95
CA SER A 572 6.93 3.80 -17.48
C SER A 572 7.90 3.53 -18.64
N GLN A 573 9.14 3.96 -18.50
CA GLN A 573 10.20 3.77 -19.50
C GLN A 573 11.49 3.25 -18.85
N PRO A 574 12.24 2.35 -19.51
CA PRO A 574 11.78 1.56 -20.64
C PRO A 574 10.71 0.56 -20.18
N ALA A 575 9.59 0.48 -20.90
CA ALA A 575 8.41 -0.26 -20.44
C ALA A 575 8.72 -1.73 -20.09
N TRP A 576 9.62 -2.38 -20.83
CA TRP A 576 10.01 -3.77 -20.57
C TRP A 576 10.66 -4.00 -19.21
N LEU A 577 11.25 -2.97 -18.58
CA LEU A 577 11.91 -3.07 -17.27
C LEU A 577 11.09 -2.39 -16.16
N ALA A 578 10.64 -1.17 -16.44
CA ALA A 578 9.99 -0.27 -15.49
C ALA A 578 8.51 -0.64 -15.22
N GLY A 579 7.83 -1.19 -16.23
CA GLY A 579 6.43 -1.61 -16.16
C GLY A 579 6.24 -2.86 -17.02
N PRO A 580 6.91 -3.97 -16.68
CA PRO A 580 7.21 -5.07 -17.60
C PRO A 580 5.96 -5.76 -18.16
N GLY A 581 4.79 -5.63 -17.52
CA GLY A 581 3.53 -6.18 -18.02
C GLY A 581 3.66 -7.65 -18.40
N ALA A 582 3.44 -7.96 -19.68
CA ALA A 582 3.60 -9.32 -20.21
C ALA A 582 5.06 -9.80 -20.39
N ASN A 583 6.06 -8.92 -20.30
CA ASN A 583 7.49 -9.26 -20.43
C ASN A 583 8.08 -9.79 -19.11
N GLN A 584 7.37 -10.74 -18.49
CA GLN A 584 7.80 -11.38 -17.25
C GLN A 584 7.74 -12.89 -17.38
N LEU A 585 8.59 -13.55 -16.61
CA LEU A 585 8.57 -14.99 -16.40
C LEU A 585 8.35 -15.25 -14.91
N PHE A 586 7.43 -16.14 -14.59
CA PHE A 586 7.09 -16.49 -13.21
C PHE A 586 7.61 -17.88 -12.91
N LEU A 587 8.39 -18.01 -11.85
CA LEU A 587 9.13 -19.23 -11.51
C LEU A 587 8.67 -19.79 -10.17
N LYS A 588 8.56 -21.12 -10.09
CA LYS A 588 8.40 -21.90 -8.86
C LYS A 588 9.63 -22.79 -8.64
N ALA A 589 10.02 -23.00 -7.39
CA ALA A 589 11.10 -23.93 -7.04
C ALA A 589 10.66 -25.40 -7.14
N ILE A 590 9.35 -25.67 -7.15
CA ILE A 590 8.73 -26.99 -7.31
C ILE A 590 7.69 -26.93 -8.41
N ALA A 591 7.59 -28.00 -9.21
CA ALA A 591 6.59 -28.10 -10.27
C ALA A 591 5.17 -28.19 -9.70
N GLY A 592 4.26 -27.36 -10.23
CA GLY A 592 2.85 -27.36 -9.84
C GLY A 592 2.10 -26.24 -10.56
N ASN A 593 0.84 -26.49 -10.91
CA ASN A 593 -0.04 -25.54 -11.60
C ASN A 593 -1.07 -24.89 -10.66
N ASP A 594 -1.05 -25.27 -9.38
CA ASP A 594 -1.81 -24.68 -8.29
C ASP A 594 -1.18 -23.36 -7.82
N GLY A 595 -2.06 -22.44 -7.43
CA GLY A 595 -1.87 -20.98 -7.48
C GLY A 595 -0.54 -20.44 -6.94
N GLY A 596 -0.08 -19.35 -7.56
CA GLY A 596 1.07 -18.56 -7.10
C GLY A 596 2.36 -18.80 -7.89
N TRP A 597 3.37 -18.01 -7.53
CA TRP A 597 4.73 -18.04 -8.06
C TRP A 597 5.70 -17.61 -6.95
N ASP A 598 6.95 -18.04 -7.02
CA ASP A 598 7.95 -17.74 -5.99
C ASP A 598 8.81 -16.54 -6.39
N ALA A 599 9.15 -16.45 -7.69
CA ALA A 599 9.81 -15.30 -8.29
C ALA A 599 9.08 -14.81 -9.53
N SER A 600 9.05 -13.49 -9.69
CA SER A 600 8.77 -12.82 -10.97
C SER A 600 10.08 -12.20 -11.45
N VAL A 601 10.48 -12.54 -12.67
CA VAL A 601 11.71 -12.04 -13.31
C VAL A 601 11.37 -11.36 -14.63
N VAL A 602 12.17 -10.36 -15.02
CA VAL A 602 11.91 -9.53 -16.20
C VAL A 602 12.63 -10.13 -17.40
N LEU A 603 11.95 -10.24 -18.55
CA LEU A 603 12.58 -10.67 -19.79
C LEU A 603 13.26 -9.47 -20.48
N SER A 604 14.55 -9.58 -20.78
CA SER A 604 15.22 -8.57 -21.60
C SER A 604 14.59 -8.50 -23.00
N PRO A 605 14.68 -7.36 -23.71
CA PRO A 605 14.14 -7.23 -25.07
C PRO A 605 14.74 -8.22 -26.09
N SER A 606 15.90 -8.81 -25.77
CA SER A 606 16.57 -9.82 -26.59
C SER A 606 16.00 -11.23 -26.42
N VAL A 607 15.11 -11.43 -25.44
CA VAL A 607 14.49 -12.72 -25.10
C VAL A 607 13.00 -12.64 -25.41
N ALA A 608 12.57 -13.34 -26.46
CA ALA A 608 11.16 -13.46 -26.79
C ALA A 608 10.52 -14.56 -25.95
N GLY A 609 9.41 -14.28 -25.27
CA GLY A 609 8.65 -15.30 -24.56
C GLY A 609 8.18 -16.41 -25.51
N GLU A 610 8.46 -17.67 -25.18
CA GLU A 610 8.02 -18.83 -25.97
C GLU A 610 6.93 -19.61 -25.24
N PRO A 611 5.87 -20.07 -25.93
CA PRO A 611 4.76 -20.79 -25.30
C PRO A 611 5.16 -22.11 -24.61
N ASP A 612 6.25 -22.74 -25.05
CA ASP A 612 6.75 -24.01 -24.52
C ASP A 612 7.48 -23.86 -23.17
N TRP A 613 7.76 -22.63 -22.73
CA TRP A 613 8.28 -22.36 -21.39
C TRP A 613 7.21 -22.48 -20.30
N VAL A 614 5.93 -22.33 -20.66
CA VAL A 614 4.84 -22.32 -19.70
C VAL A 614 4.56 -23.73 -19.19
N ASN A 615 4.48 -23.89 -17.86
CA ASN A 615 4.32 -25.18 -17.20
C ASN A 615 5.44 -26.17 -17.56
N ALA A 616 6.67 -25.66 -17.64
CA ALA A 616 7.86 -26.42 -17.96
C ALA A 616 9.01 -26.06 -17.03
N TRP A 617 9.94 -26.99 -16.86
CA TRP A 617 11.22 -26.68 -16.22
C TRP A 617 12.08 -25.86 -17.16
N VAL A 618 12.57 -24.74 -16.66
CA VAL A 618 13.42 -23.82 -17.39
C VAL A 618 14.68 -23.51 -16.61
N GLU A 619 15.79 -23.42 -17.32
CA GLU A 619 17.02 -22.82 -16.83
C GLU A 619 17.10 -21.39 -17.36
N VAL A 620 17.13 -20.43 -16.43
CA VAL A 620 17.16 -18.99 -16.72
C VAL A 620 18.53 -18.44 -16.38
N THR A 621 19.09 -17.62 -17.27
CA THR A 621 20.29 -16.83 -16.99
C THR A 621 19.96 -15.36 -17.10
N GLY A 622 20.39 -14.58 -16.12
CA GLY A 622 20.12 -13.15 -16.05
C GLY A 622 21.06 -12.41 -15.10
N HIS A 623 20.77 -11.15 -14.80
CA HIS A 623 21.58 -10.31 -13.92
C HIS A 623 20.73 -9.27 -13.19
N PHE A 624 21.32 -8.65 -12.16
CA PHE A 624 20.77 -7.45 -11.50
C PHE A 624 21.44 -6.19 -12.09
N ASP A 625 21.01 -5.01 -11.66
CA ASP A 625 21.62 -3.72 -12.05
C ASP A 625 21.77 -3.56 -13.57
N ASP A 626 20.72 -3.89 -14.32
CA ASP A 626 20.74 -3.74 -15.77
C ASP A 626 21.07 -2.28 -16.16
N PRO A 627 21.96 -2.03 -17.14
CA PRO A 627 22.31 -0.66 -17.54
C PRO A 627 21.12 0.22 -17.92
N ALA A 628 20.01 -0.37 -18.38
CA ALA A 628 18.78 0.35 -18.69
C ALA A 628 18.08 0.92 -17.45
N ALA A 629 18.36 0.40 -16.25
CA ALA A 629 17.78 0.88 -15.00
C ALA A 629 18.13 2.34 -14.71
N ALA A 630 19.31 2.81 -15.13
CA ALA A 630 19.69 4.22 -14.99
C ALA A 630 18.82 5.18 -15.83
N THR A 631 18.13 4.64 -16.84
CA THR A 631 17.17 5.39 -17.66
C THR A 631 15.72 5.10 -17.27
N CYS A 632 15.51 4.32 -16.19
CA CYS A 632 14.16 4.11 -15.71
C CYS A 632 13.52 5.44 -15.34
N HIS A 633 12.30 5.63 -15.82
CA HIS A 633 11.49 6.82 -15.63
C HIS A 633 10.03 6.41 -15.48
N HIS A 634 9.31 7.05 -14.57
CA HIS A 634 7.88 6.88 -14.45
C HIS A 634 7.21 8.24 -14.31
N GLN A 635 6.23 8.50 -15.17
CA GLN A 635 5.41 9.69 -15.06
C GLN A 635 4.15 9.36 -14.25
N PRO A 636 4.09 9.70 -12.94
CA PRO A 636 2.95 9.32 -12.13
C PRO A 636 1.65 9.89 -12.72
N ARG A 637 0.67 9.01 -12.87
CA ARG A 637 -0.70 9.34 -13.19
C ARG A 637 -1.29 10.18 -12.07
N VAL A 638 -2.39 10.89 -12.35
CA VAL A 638 -2.99 11.81 -11.36
C VAL A 638 -3.38 11.08 -10.06
N ASN A 639 -3.80 9.81 -10.18
CA ASN A 639 -4.15 8.95 -9.04
C ASN A 639 -2.93 8.38 -8.31
N GLU A 640 -1.72 8.58 -8.81
CA GLU A 640 -0.45 8.13 -8.22
C GLU A 640 0.29 9.25 -7.48
N LEU A 641 -0.07 10.50 -7.76
CA LEU A 641 0.60 11.69 -7.23
C LEU A 641 0.74 11.71 -5.69
N ALA A 642 -0.23 11.15 -4.97
CA ALA A 642 -0.25 11.17 -3.51
C ALA A 642 0.70 10.17 -2.84
N TYR A 643 1.11 9.11 -3.55
CA TYR A 643 1.98 8.04 -3.03
C TYR A 643 3.26 7.85 -3.85
N TRP A 644 3.52 8.76 -4.80
CA TRP A 644 4.77 8.80 -5.53
C TRP A 644 5.95 9.05 -4.57
N SER A 645 6.93 8.15 -4.58
CA SER A 645 8.13 8.21 -3.71
C SER A 645 9.32 8.91 -4.37
N GLY A 646 9.26 9.17 -5.67
CA GLY A 646 10.29 9.86 -6.44
C GLY A 646 11.03 8.96 -7.43
N GLN A 647 11.65 9.60 -8.41
CA GLN A 647 12.32 8.94 -9.52
C GLN A 647 13.50 8.06 -9.09
N GLN A 648 14.21 8.44 -8.03
CA GLN A 648 15.32 7.64 -7.52
C GLN A 648 14.84 6.30 -6.94
N SER A 649 13.79 6.30 -6.12
CA SER A 649 13.21 5.07 -5.57
C SER A 649 12.70 4.14 -6.70
N PHE A 650 12.18 4.72 -7.78
CA PHE A 650 11.78 3.97 -8.98
C PHE A 650 12.98 3.37 -9.74
N ILE A 651 14.07 4.13 -9.91
CA ILE A 651 15.32 3.63 -10.49
C ILE A 651 15.88 2.49 -9.64
N ASP A 652 15.92 2.63 -8.32
CA ASP A 652 16.41 1.60 -7.41
C ASP A 652 15.57 0.32 -7.49
N GLY A 653 14.25 0.44 -7.69
CA GLY A 653 13.37 -0.68 -8.02
C GLY A 653 13.77 -1.40 -9.32
N CYS A 654 14.04 -0.65 -10.40
CA CYS A 654 14.53 -1.22 -11.65
C CYS A 654 15.89 -1.92 -11.50
N ARG A 655 16.82 -1.33 -10.73
CA ARG A 655 18.14 -1.93 -10.48
C ARG A 655 18.02 -3.28 -9.77
N GLN A 656 17.06 -3.40 -8.85
CA GLN A 656 16.78 -4.62 -8.10
C GLN A 656 15.95 -5.66 -8.87
N ALA A 657 15.47 -5.34 -10.07
CA ALA A 657 14.81 -6.32 -10.94
C ALA A 657 15.85 -7.28 -11.54
N PHE A 658 15.55 -8.58 -11.51
CA PHE A 658 16.38 -9.58 -12.17
C PHE A 658 15.99 -9.66 -13.66
N VAL A 659 16.93 -9.30 -14.54
CA VAL A 659 16.74 -9.26 -15.99
C VAL A 659 17.29 -10.52 -16.63
N VAL A 660 16.41 -11.33 -17.21
CA VAL A 660 16.71 -12.57 -17.91
C VAL A 660 17.18 -12.29 -19.33
N THR A 661 18.35 -12.82 -19.66
CA THR A 661 19.00 -12.72 -20.97
C THR A 661 19.04 -14.05 -21.72
N ARG A 662 18.70 -15.17 -21.06
CA ARG A 662 18.55 -16.47 -21.69
C ARG A 662 17.58 -17.36 -20.92
N VAL A 663 16.76 -18.09 -21.64
CA VAL A 663 15.89 -19.16 -21.12
C VAL A 663 16.15 -20.42 -21.94
N SER A 664 16.14 -21.58 -21.30
CA SER A 664 16.16 -22.87 -21.98
C SER A 664 15.26 -23.88 -21.27
N VAL A 665 14.44 -24.61 -22.01
CA VAL A 665 13.61 -25.68 -21.45
C VAL A 665 14.49 -26.90 -21.15
N VAL A 666 14.33 -27.47 -19.96
CA VAL A 666 15.15 -28.60 -19.46
C VAL A 666 14.27 -29.73 -18.93
N SER A 667 14.84 -30.95 -18.89
CA SER A 667 14.15 -32.14 -18.40
C SER A 667 14.20 -32.22 -16.87
N GLY A 668 13.38 -31.43 -16.18
CA GLY A 668 13.25 -31.51 -14.72
C GLY A 668 14.42 -30.92 -13.91
N PRO A 669 14.28 -30.88 -12.57
CA PRO A 669 15.34 -30.43 -11.66
C PRO A 669 16.58 -31.31 -11.73
#